data_AF-A0A939G944-F1
#
_entry.id   AF-A0A939G944-F1
#
_cell.length_a   1.000
_cell.length_b   1.000
_cell.length_c   1.000
_cell.angle_alpha   90.00
_cell.angle_beta   90.00
_cell.angle_gamma   90.00
#
_symmetry.space_group_name_H-M   'P 1'
#
loop_
_entity.id
_entity.type
_entity.pdbx_description
1 polymer ?
#
loop_
_entity_poly.entity_id
_entity_poly.type
_entity_poly.pdbx_seq_one_letter_code
_entity_poly.pdbx_strand_id
1 'polypeptide(L)'
;MQKHLNPVRTHGSELPLLPSVDEPCLLVPPSPELKEKLNKDLEKLRKRDSALSANLTFREEKSVGLDDGLIYPGTLFPLGTTASVASRAAADRAPLRGTVRVAVILVNFSDRAMAQPASHFNDLFFSIGAVPTGSVREYYREVTNNLVDIQGQVIGPVTLSHTMAYYAHGASGTGNAAPNARNMAQEAAQLANPLINFGNYDNDGDGFVDAFVVIHAGGGAEQSGSASEIWSHKWQLPSPFAADGKTIYAYLTVPENCRLGVCAHELGHLLFGFPDLYDGDYSSEGIGNWCLMSGGSWNGSTPGDRPAHPSAWCKVKQGWVTVVNQTTNAAVSLPDVKSSRRVHRLWKNGAAGTEYFLVENRQKTGFDDHLPQGGLLVWHIDDAVNGNTNEAHYQVALMQADGLRNLELNNNRGDAGDPFPGSANKRTFNASSTPNSNSYAGSGTCVAITDISDAAATMTARFQVRCKVILKEFKDKDKDKEIIKDHKDIIKDHKEIVKEQKEFVKDFHPDKPIKEKDKEKDIFEKPGDKFGDGKFGDGKFGDGKLGDQGGGGFGGGGGGFGAAAQADPMARLAAVEGRLNALEPFISQALRPDLTTGAYRQEDDQTTDGELDAATKNSLDTKVPDTITLNNKHTHPMKKLLIISQLHDAVAFALADVLHQQGQLQVDCLTDADLLTAPDWRVWLTTDTTHWQLTLADGRVFTNATTQAIYSRLTLLQPAPFANPADTHYAQAEWYALLAGWLQNLGTTRRLGALSPTTLAANTANPLLRLSQLAQAGLPVADMTASTQATTMGQPARPDSTPGVWQQEPLLNQYQSVLALGQTLTGSLASLFGEGVQQLQQQLDCELLQVYFTQTTRGDWKATNYQTVVQPDTPDDLLALAHYLTQQTLAPTPAPHALSPVRLTPAQP
;
A
#
# COMPACT_ATOMS: atom_id res chain seq x y z
N MET A 1 28.19 -17.50 -36.25
CA MET A 1 27.13 -16.70 -35.60
C MET A 1 25.79 -17.03 -36.26
N GLN A 2 25.05 -18.00 -35.72
CA GLN A 2 23.74 -18.44 -36.20
C GLN A 2 22.94 -18.99 -35.01
N LYS A 3 21.69 -18.51 -34.85
CA LYS A 3 20.57 -19.14 -34.11
C LYS A 3 20.77 -19.32 -32.59
N HIS A 4 19.76 -19.17 -31.72
CA HIS A 4 18.35 -18.73 -31.82
C HIS A 4 17.98 -18.17 -30.41
N LEU A 5 17.27 -17.05 -30.23
CA LEU A 5 15.81 -16.91 -30.34
C LEU A 5 15.03 -18.01 -29.59
N ASN A 6 14.50 -17.69 -28.40
CA ASN A 6 13.35 -18.42 -27.88
C ASN A 6 12.08 -17.90 -28.61
N PRO A 7 11.16 -18.78 -29.06
CA PRO A 7 10.09 -18.38 -29.96
C PRO A 7 8.90 -17.76 -29.23
N VAL A 8 8.37 -16.66 -29.78
CA VAL A 8 6.98 -16.25 -29.53
C VAL A 8 6.04 -17.26 -30.19
N ARG A 9 5.05 -17.78 -29.44
CA ARG A 9 3.86 -18.43 -30.01
C ARG A 9 2.67 -17.47 -29.96
N THR A 10 2.42 -16.82 -31.09
CA THR A 10 1.12 -16.26 -31.48
C THR A 10 0.16 -17.39 -31.91
N HIS A 11 -1.16 -17.33 -31.76
CA HIS A 11 -2.04 -16.37 -31.09
C HIS A 11 -3.33 -17.10 -30.65
N GLY A 12 -3.88 -16.71 -29.50
CA GLY A 12 -5.29 -16.85 -29.13
C GLY A 12 -5.64 -15.61 -28.33
N SER A 13 -6.64 -14.84 -28.76
CA SER A 13 -6.93 -13.49 -28.26
C SER A 13 -7.62 -13.48 -26.91
N GLU A 14 -7.14 -12.67 -25.95
CA GLU A 14 -7.89 -11.56 -25.33
C GLU A 14 -7.04 -10.80 -24.30
N LEU A 15 -7.48 -9.61 -23.87
CA LEU A 15 -6.64 -8.61 -23.18
C LEU A 15 -6.39 -8.93 -21.70
N PRO A 16 -5.23 -8.55 -21.14
CA PRO A 16 -4.98 -8.64 -19.70
C PRO A 16 -5.67 -7.50 -18.94
N LEU A 17 -6.31 -7.82 -17.82
CA LEU A 17 -6.78 -6.86 -16.81
C LEU A 17 -6.06 -7.09 -15.47
N LEU A 18 -5.84 -5.99 -14.76
CA LEU A 18 -4.90 -5.85 -13.64
C LEU A 18 -5.43 -6.41 -12.31
N PRO A 19 -4.50 -6.72 -11.39
CA PRO A 19 -4.61 -6.19 -10.03
C PRO A 19 -3.40 -5.31 -9.64
N SER A 20 -3.68 -4.33 -8.79
CA SER A 20 -2.74 -3.47 -8.05
C SER A 20 -2.45 -4.08 -6.66
N VAL A 21 -1.53 -3.60 -5.80
CA VAL A 21 -0.73 -2.36 -5.76
C VAL A 21 0.63 -2.73 -5.17
N ASP A 22 1.75 -2.42 -5.83
CA ASP A 22 3.09 -2.52 -5.23
C ASP A 22 4.02 -1.47 -5.86
N GLU A 23 4.70 -0.69 -5.03
CA GLU A 23 5.61 0.40 -5.44
C GLU A 23 7.02 -0.15 -5.73
N PRO A 24 7.71 0.31 -6.79
CA PRO A 24 8.98 -0.25 -7.24
C PRO A 24 10.17 0.04 -6.30
N CYS A 25 11.29 -0.61 -6.58
CA CYS A 25 12.63 -0.23 -6.09
C CYS A 25 13.55 -0.16 -7.28
N LEU A 26 14.57 0.70 -7.19
CA LEU A 26 15.35 1.14 -8.33
C LEU A 26 16.83 0.86 -8.04
N LEU A 27 17.47 0.03 -8.85
CA LEU A 27 18.92 -0.13 -8.81
C LEU A 27 19.59 1.17 -9.30
N VAL A 28 20.74 1.58 -8.75
CA VAL A 28 21.43 2.87 -9.05
C VAL A 28 21.23 3.28 -10.51
N PRO A 29 20.82 4.52 -10.81
CA PRO A 29 20.28 4.83 -12.13
C PRO A 29 21.32 4.52 -13.21
N PRO A 30 20.93 4.02 -14.38
CA PRO A 30 21.88 3.68 -15.44
C PRO A 30 22.68 4.92 -15.86
N SER A 31 23.93 4.68 -16.23
CA SER A 31 24.82 5.74 -16.73
C SER A 31 24.12 6.51 -17.86
N PRO A 32 24.43 7.81 -18.05
CA PRO A 32 23.81 8.60 -19.12
C PRO A 32 23.87 7.91 -20.50
N GLU A 33 24.98 7.24 -20.79
CA GLU A 33 25.22 6.48 -22.02
C GLU A 33 24.36 5.21 -22.11
N LEU A 34 24.24 4.46 -21.00
CA LEU A 34 23.37 3.29 -20.96
C LEU A 34 21.89 3.68 -21.07
N LYS A 35 21.44 4.74 -20.38
CA LYS A 35 20.06 5.24 -20.52
C LYS A 35 19.77 5.70 -21.95
N GLU A 36 20.69 6.43 -22.59
CA GLU A 36 20.52 6.85 -23.98
C GLU A 36 20.42 5.65 -24.93
N LYS A 37 21.21 4.59 -24.70
CA LYS A 37 21.14 3.32 -25.45
C LYS A 37 19.80 2.61 -25.23
N LEU A 38 19.35 2.47 -23.99
CA LEU A 38 18.05 1.87 -23.64
C LEU A 38 16.89 2.63 -24.29
N ASN A 39 16.87 3.97 -24.20
CA ASN A 39 15.87 4.82 -24.85
C ASN A 39 15.88 4.65 -26.38
N LYS A 40 17.07 4.64 -27.02
CA LYS A 40 17.21 4.40 -28.46
C LYS A 40 16.74 3.02 -28.88
N ASP A 41 16.96 1.98 -28.08
CA ASP A 41 16.50 0.62 -28.37
C ASP A 41 14.99 0.46 -28.13
N LEU A 42 14.44 1.09 -27.10
CA LEU A 42 13.00 1.19 -26.86
C LEU A 42 12.28 1.92 -28.01
N GLU A 43 12.83 3.04 -28.50
CA GLU A 43 12.34 3.71 -29.70
C GLU A 43 12.35 2.81 -30.94
N LYS A 44 13.44 2.05 -31.18
CA LYS A 44 13.53 1.11 -32.30
C LYS A 44 12.48 0.00 -32.20
N LEU A 45 12.16 -0.44 -30.98
CA LEU A 45 11.10 -1.42 -30.74
C LEU A 45 9.72 -0.81 -31.01
N ARG A 46 9.43 0.38 -30.47
CA ARG A 46 8.18 1.15 -30.73
C ARG A 46 7.99 1.48 -32.22
N LYS A 47 9.07 1.66 -32.99
CA LYS A 47 9.07 1.91 -34.45
C LYS A 47 8.93 0.66 -35.33
N ARG A 48 8.81 -0.55 -34.75
CA ARG A 48 8.48 -1.78 -35.50
C ARG A 48 6.97 -1.98 -35.53
N ASP A 49 6.35 -1.69 -36.68
CA ASP A 49 4.91 -1.76 -36.94
C ASP A 49 4.27 -3.07 -36.44
N SER A 50 3.70 -3.03 -35.24
CA SER A 50 2.85 -4.07 -34.67
C SER A 50 2.04 -3.48 -33.52
N ALA A 51 0.78 -3.90 -33.34
CA ALA A 51 -0.08 -3.35 -32.29
C ALA A 51 0.42 -3.63 -30.85
N LEU A 52 1.41 -4.52 -30.68
CA LEU A 52 2.06 -4.79 -29.40
C LEU A 52 3.19 -3.81 -29.04
N SER A 53 3.78 -3.11 -30.01
CA SER A 53 5.04 -2.36 -29.77
C SER A 53 4.85 -0.98 -29.13
N ALA A 54 3.65 -0.39 -29.25
CA ALA A 54 3.35 0.94 -28.72
C ALA A 54 3.36 1.00 -27.18
N ASN A 55 3.01 -0.09 -26.50
CA ASN A 55 2.86 -0.17 -25.04
C ASN A 55 4.02 -0.91 -24.34
N LEU A 56 5.18 -1.01 -24.99
CA LEU A 56 6.38 -1.53 -24.33
C LEU A 56 6.91 -0.51 -23.32
N THR A 57 6.94 -0.92 -22.04
CA THR A 57 7.63 -0.29 -20.92
C THR A 57 8.57 -1.32 -20.28
N PHE A 58 9.57 -0.86 -19.52
CA PHE A 58 10.28 -1.77 -18.63
C PHE A 58 9.37 -2.07 -17.42
N ARG A 59 9.41 -3.29 -16.90
CA ARG A 59 8.69 -3.65 -15.67
C ARG A 59 9.68 -4.31 -14.72
N GLU A 60 9.93 -3.64 -13.60
CA GLU A 60 10.84 -4.09 -12.56
C GLU A 60 10.04 -4.87 -11.49
N GLU A 61 10.55 -6.03 -11.07
CA GLU A 61 9.96 -6.84 -10.01
C GLU A 61 10.73 -6.60 -8.71
N LYS A 62 10.09 -5.94 -7.75
CA LYS A 62 10.70 -5.60 -6.46
C LYS A 62 10.84 -6.83 -5.57
N SER A 63 12.07 -7.07 -5.14
CA SER A 63 12.36 -7.98 -4.03
C SER A 63 12.40 -7.19 -2.73
N VAL A 64 11.76 -7.70 -1.66
CA VAL A 64 11.84 -7.08 -0.33
C VAL A 64 13.31 -6.86 0.04
N GLY A 65 13.61 -5.63 0.46
CA GLY A 65 14.92 -5.29 1.00
C GLY A 65 15.96 -4.75 0.03
N LEU A 66 15.72 -4.82 -1.29
CA LEU A 66 16.60 -4.29 -2.33
C LEU A 66 16.41 -2.76 -2.40
N ASP A 67 17.49 -1.99 -2.24
CA ASP A 67 17.57 -0.51 -2.26
C ASP A 67 16.59 0.26 -1.35
N ASP A 68 15.96 -0.44 -0.41
CA ASP A 68 15.11 0.14 0.62
C ASP A 68 15.85 0.33 1.96
N GLY A 69 15.17 0.80 3.01
CA GLY A 69 15.73 0.95 4.35
C GLY A 69 15.65 -0.31 5.25
N LEU A 70 15.37 -1.50 4.72
CA LEU A 70 15.33 -2.73 5.53
C LEU A 70 16.76 -3.15 5.90
N ILE A 71 17.11 -2.99 7.18
CA ILE A 71 18.43 -3.36 7.74
C ILE A 71 18.38 -4.47 8.79
N TYR A 72 17.19 -4.85 9.26
CA TYR A 72 16.99 -5.91 10.25
C TYR A 72 16.28 -7.13 9.64
N PRO A 73 16.54 -8.35 10.16
CA PRO A 73 15.81 -9.55 9.76
C PRO A 73 14.32 -9.40 10.03
N GLY A 74 13.46 -9.89 9.11
CA GLY A 74 12.00 -9.84 9.25
C GLY A 74 11.49 -10.41 10.59
N THR A 75 12.21 -11.36 11.17
CA THR A 75 11.93 -11.99 12.48
C THR A 75 12.10 -11.06 13.69
N LEU A 76 12.71 -9.88 13.54
CA LEU A 76 12.83 -8.89 14.61
C LEU A 76 11.69 -7.87 14.64
N PHE A 77 10.87 -7.83 13.59
CA PHE A 77 9.66 -7.00 13.56
C PHE A 77 8.48 -7.75 14.18
N PRO A 78 7.55 -7.05 14.87
CA PRO A 78 6.30 -7.66 15.33
C PRO A 78 5.55 -8.32 14.17
N LEU A 79 4.94 -9.49 14.42
CA LEU A 79 4.09 -10.17 13.43
C LEU A 79 2.98 -9.23 12.95
N GLY A 80 2.79 -9.14 11.63
CA GLY A 80 1.88 -8.19 10.99
C GLY A 80 2.50 -6.84 10.60
N THR A 81 3.78 -6.60 10.91
CA THR A 81 4.51 -5.44 10.37
C THR A 81 4.58 -5.54 8.84
N THR A 82 4.09 -4.51 8.13
CA THR A 82 4.13 -4.49 6.67
C THR A 82 5.55 -4.34 6.15
N ALA A 83 5.82 -4.82 4.94
CA ALA A 83 7.11 -4.61 4.28
C ALA A 83 7.46 -3.11 4.18
N SER A 84 6.46 -2.24 4.00
CA SER A 84 6.61 -0.77 3.95
C SER A 84 6.96 -0.10 5.29
N VAL A 85 6.71 -0.76 6.43
CA VAL A 85 7.18 -0.30 7.75
C VAL A 85 8.57 -0.88 8.01
N ALA A 86 8.79 -2.16 7.71
CA ALA A 86 10.09 -2.80 7.88
C ALA A 86 11.18 -2.15 6.99
N SER A 87 10.81 -1.71 5.78
CA SER A 87 11.69 -1.00 4.84
C SER A 87 11.97 0.47 5.22
N ARG A 88 11.36 0.99 6.29
CA ARG A 88 11.68 2.31 6.86
C ARG A 88 12.66 2.23 8.03
N ALA A 89 13.06 1.03 8.46
CA ALA A 89 13.90 0.83 9.64
C ALA A 89 15.19 1.67 9.67
N ALA A 90 15.92 1.78 8.56
CA ALA A 90 17.13 2.62 8.47
C ALA A 90 16.86 4.13 8.45
N ALA A 91 15.65 4.56 8.07
CA ALA A 91 15.23 5.96 8.07
C ALA A 91 14.61 6.38 9.42
N ASP A 92 13.94 5.45 10.10
CA ASP A 92 13.34 5.63 11.43
C ASP A 92 14.37 5.43 12.57
N ARG A 93 15.51 4.79 12.27
CA ARG A 93 16.69 4.78 13.13
C ARG A 93 17.11 6.21 13.52
N ALA A 94 17.56 6.38 14.77
CA ALA A 94 18.25 7.59 15.22
C ALA A 94 19.43 7.94 14.26
N PRO A 95 19.44 9.13 13.62
CA PRO A 95 20.43 9.47 12.60
C PRO A 95 21.87 9.27 13.09
N LEU A 96 22.67 8.52 12.33
CA LEU A 96 24.09 8.28 12.64
C LEU A 96 24.87 9.61 12.65
N ARG A 97 25.80 9.75 13.62
CA ARG A 97 26.59 10.98 13.85
C ARG A 97 28.02 10.67 14.27
N GLY A 98 28.90 11.65 14.09
CA GLY A 98 30.32 11.53 14.44
C GLY A 98 31.06 10.62 13.48
N THR A 99 32.00 9.84 14.00
CA THR A 99 32.74 8.85 13.19
C THR A 99 31.85 7.64 12.91
N VAL A 100 31.45 7.47 11.66
CA VAL A 100 30.73 6.29 11.19
C VAL A 100 31.72 5.37 10.47
N ARG A 101 31.84 4.13 10.98
CA ARG A 101 32.79 3.12 10.53
C ARG A 101 32.18 2.26 9.44
N VAL A 102 32.90 2.10 8.34
CA VAL A 102 32.51 1.35 7.14
C VAL A 102 33.54 0.25 6.85
N ALA A 103 33.08 -0.99 6.71
CA ALA A 103 33.93 -2.13 6.36
C ALA A 103 33.87 -2.36 4.85
N VAL A 104 34.96 -2.08 4.14
CA VAL A 104 35.08 -2.24 2.68
C VAL A 104 35.84 -3.51 2.37
N ILE A 105 35.17 -4.51 1.79
CA ILE A 105 35.74 -5.79 1.39
C ILE A 105 35.91 -5.82 -0.13
N LEU A 106 37.14 -5.97 -0.60
CA LEU A 106 37.43 -6.18 -2.01
C LEU A 106 37.27 -7.67 -2.34
N VAL A 107 36.65 -8.01 -3.47
CA VAL A 107 36.44 -9.41 -3.89
C VAL A 107 36.89 -9.66 -5.33
N ASN A 108 37.74 -10.68 -5.49
CA ASN A 108 37.99 -11.34 -6.78
C ASN A 108 36.92 -12.42 -7.01
N PHE A 109 36.58 -12.66 -8.27
CA PHE A 109 35.90 -13.87 -8.71
C PHE A 109 36.92 -14.93 -9.15
N SER A 110 36.48 -16.19 -9.28
CA SER A 110 37.36 -17.28 -9.71
C SER A 110 37.89 -17.11 -11.16
N ASP A 111 37.26 -16.27 -11.97
CA ASP A 111 37.65 -15.92 -13.34
C ASP A 111 38.14 -14.47 -13.52
N ARG A 112 38.05 -13.61 -12.49
CA ARG A 112 38.31 -12.17 -12.60
C ARG A 112 38.90 -11.60 -11.30
N ALA A 113 40.14 -11.13 -11.35
CA ALA A 113 40.81 -10.45 -10.24
C ALA A 113 40.69 -8.93 -10.36
N MET A 114 40.73 -8.23 -9.23
CA MET A 114 40.79 -6.77 -9.14
C MET A 114 42.00 -6.23 -9.91
N ALA A 115 41.78 -5.22 -10.75
CA ALA A 115 42.83 -4.44 -11.41
C ALA A 115 43.32 -3.28 -10.53
N GLN A 116 42.47 -2.70 -9.69
CA GLN A 116 42.84 -1.59 -8.80
C GLN A 116 43.42 -2.06 -7.46
N PRO A 117 44.47 -1.41 -6.92
CA PRO A 117 45.05 -1.75 -5.62
C PRO A 117 44.17 -1.26 -4.47
N ALA A 118 44.28 -1.90 -3.29
CA ALA A 118 43.50 -1.51 -2.10
C ALA A 118 43.68 -0.04 -1.66
N SER A 119 44.83 0.57 -1.97
CA SER A 119 45.06 2.00 -1.73
C SER A 119 44.12 2.91 -2.51
N HIS A 120 43.72 2.52 -3.73
CA HIS A 120 42.76 3.29 -4.53
C HIS A 120 41.41 3.42 -3.81
N PHE A 121 40.90 2.31 -3.27
CA PHE A 121 39.64 2.30 -2.54
C PHE A 121 39.75 2.98 -1.18
N ASN A 122 40.91 2.87 -0.51
CA ASN A 122 41.16 3.62 0.72
C ASN A 122 41.12 5.13 0.46
N ASP A 123 41.69 5.58 -0.65
CA ASP A 123 41.67 6.99 -1.03
C ASP A 123 40.26 7.44 -1.44
N LEU A 124 39.55 6.65 -2.24
CA LEU A 124 38.17 6.90 -2.65
C LEU A 124 37.20 6.98 -1.47
N PHE A 125 37.31 6.11 -0.46
CA PHE A 125 36.39 6.09 0.67
C PHE A 125 36.79 7.01 1.83
N PHE A 126 38.06 7.04 2.22
CA PHE A 126 38.47 7.52 3.56
C PHE A 126 39.47 8.68 3.58
N SER A 127 40.02 9.09 2.43
CA SER A 127 40.99 10.19 2.36
C SER A 127 40.35 11.57 2.55
N ILE A 128 41.20 12.58 2.75
CA ILE A 128 40.87 14.00 2.64
C ILE A 128 41.94 14.61 1.73
N GLY A 129 41.53 15.25 0.63
CA GLY A 129 42.41 15.95 -0.30
C GLY A 129 43.30 15.06 -1.19
N ALA A 130 43.13 13.73 -1.18
CA ALA A 130 43.92 12.83 -2.04
C ALA A 130 43.27 12.60 -3.41
N VAL A 131 41.93 12.51 -3.46
CA VAL A 131 41.17 12.37 -4.71
C VAL A 131 40.79 13.76 -5.24
N PRO A 132 41.22 14.17 -6.46
CA PRO A 132 40.99 15.54 -6.95
C PRO A 132 39.52 15.97 -7.06
N THR A 133 38.60 15.01 -7.20
CA THR A 133 37.15 15.23 -7.31
C THR A 133 36.42 15.11 -5.96
N GLY A 134 37.14 14.67 -4.92
CA GLY A 134 36.65 14.38 -3.57
C GLY A 134 36.55 12.88 -3.26
N SER A 135 36.67 12.52 -1.99
CA SER A 135 36.37 11.17 -1.46
C SER A 135 34.93 11.06 -0.93
N VAL A 136 34.46 9.83 -0.66
CA VAL A 136 33.16 9.56 0.01
C VAL A 136 33.11 10.25 1.36
N ARG A 137 34.21 10.21 2.12
CA ARG A 137 34.35 10.93 3.39
C ARG A 137 34.21 12.44 3.23
N GLU A 138 34.85 13.03 2.23
CA GLU A 138 34.74 14.48 1.97
C GLU A 138 33.32 14.87 1.55
N TYR A 139 32.70 14.07 0.70
CA TYR A 139 31.29 14.22 0.31
C TYR A 139 30.39 14.22 1.54
N TYR A 140 30.43 13.18 2.37
CA TYR A 140 29.57 13.09 3.55
C TYR A 140 29.89 14.18 4.59
N ARG A 141 31.15 14.58 4.75
CA ARG A 141 31.48 15.74 5.58
C ARG A 141 30.92 17.05 5.05
N GLU A 142 30.82 17.25 3.74
CA GLU A 142 30.20 18.45 3.17
C GLU A 142 28.67 18.42 3.29
N VAL A 143 28.00 17.37 2.80
CA VAL A 143 26.53 17.32 2.73
C VAL A 143 25.87 17.23 4.11
N THR A 144 26.55 16.62 5.09
CA THR A 144 26.12 16.59 6.50
C THR A 144 26.69 17.75 7.33
N ASN A 145 27.54 18.60 6.75
CA ASN A 145 28.24 19.67 7.45
C ASN A 145 29.01 19.16 8.71
N ASN A 146 29.86 18.15 8.51
CA ASN A 146 30.67 17.47 9.53
C ASN A 146 29.85 16.81 10.67
N LEU A 147 28.54 16.59 10.48
CA LEU A 147 27.75 15.80 11.41
C LEU A 147 28.06 14.30 11.29
N VAL A 148 28.53 13.87 10.12
CA VAL A 148 29.04 12.52 9.82
C VAL A 148 30.47 12.64 9.28
N ASP A 149 31.36 11.75 9.75
CA ASP A 149 32.72 11.57 9.26
C ASP A 149 32.94 10.07 8.96
N ILE A 150 32.91 9.71 7.68
CA ILE A 150 33.09 8.32 7.22
C ILE A 150 34.55 7.90 7.43
N GLN A 151 34.78 6.84 8.18
CA GLN A 151 36.08 6.20 8.38
C GLN A 151 35.93 4.69 8.25
N GLY A 152 37.03 3.93 8.20
CA GLY A 152 36.93 2.49 8.04
C GLY A 152 38.22 1.82 7.65
N GLN A 153 38.10 0.63 7.08
CA GLN A 153 39.20 -0.18 6.57
C GLN A 153 38.83 -0.81 5.24
N VAL A 154 39.82 -0.94 4.36
CA VAL A 154 39.75 -1.72 3.13
C VAL A 154 40.45 -3.05 3.36
N ILE A 155 39.77 -4.16 3.09
CA ILE A 155 40.22 -5.53 3.36
C ILE A 155 40.23 -6.33 2.06
N GLY A 156 41.21 -7.23 1.93
CA GLY A 156 41.33 -8.12 0.77
C GLY A 156 42.26 -7.58 -0.34
N PRO A 157 42.08 -8.03 -1.60
CA PRO A 157 40.97 -8.83 -2.06
C PRO A 157 40.94 -10.26 -1.52
N VAL A 158 39.76 -10.70 -1.08
CA VAL A 158 39.47 -12.13 -0.91
C VAL A 158 39.02 -12.71 -2.26
N THR A 159 39.16 -14.02 -2.48
CA THR A 159 38.76 -14.66 -3.74
C THR A 159 37.57 -15.57 -3.51
N LEU A 160 36.46 -15.27 -4.20
CA LEU A 160 35.22 -16.04 -4.17
C LEU A 160 35.35 -17.34 -4.99
N SER A 161 34.53 -18.32 -4.65
CA SER A 161 34.58 -19.68 -5.21
C SER A 161 34.11 -19.77 -6.66
N HIS A 162 33.31 -18.81 -7.13
CA HIS A 162 32.68 -18.82 -8.45
C HIS A 162 32.92 -17.57 -9.28
N THR A 163 32.46 -17.60 -10.53
CA THR A 163 32.65 -16.53 -11.52
C THR A 163 31.70 -15.37 -11.30
N MET A 164 32.00 -14.20 -11.87
CA MET A 164 31.09 -13.05 -11.81
C MET A 164 29.69 -13.39 -12.37
N ALA A 165 29.66 -14.11 -13.50
CA ALA A 165 28.42 -14.51 -14.17
C ALA A 165 27.58 -15.50 -13.33
N TYR A 166 28.19 -16.28 -12.44
CA TYR A 166 27.49 -17.18 -11.52
C TYR A 166 26.65 -16.39 -10.50
N TYR A 167 27.23 -15.36 -9.88
CA TYR A 167 26.50 -14.49 -8.94
C TYR A 167 25.61 -13.45 -9.64
N ALA A 168 25.88 -13.12 -10.91
CA ALA A 168 24.98 -12.26 -11.70
C ALA A 168 23.70 -12.99 -12.18
N HIS A 169 23.74 -14.33 -12.27
CA HIS A 169 22.60 -15.20 -12.62
C HIS A 169 21.84 -14.86 -13.92
N GLY A 170 22.41 -14.08 -14.84
CA GLY A 170 21.68 -13.61 -16.01
C GLY A 170 20.58 -12.58 -15.70
N ALA A 171 20.58 -12.02 -14.48
CA ALA A 171 19.66 -11.00 -13.98
C ALA A 171 20.42 -9.96 -13.14
N SER A 172 21.64 -9.62 -13.56
CA SER A 172 22.53 -8.63 -12.94
C SER A 172 22.79 -8.77 -11.43
N GLY A 173 22.57 -9.97 -10.88
CA GLY A 173 22.70 -10.30 -9.46
C GLY A 173 21.51 -9.94 -8.58
N THR A 174 20.45 -9.34 -9.14
CA THR A 174 19.31 -8.76 -8.40
C THR A 174 18.05 -9.64 -8.47
N GLY A 175 18.03 -10.64 -9.35
CA GLY A 175 16.97 -11.63 -9.42
C GLY A 175 16.85 -12.53 -8.18
N ASN A 176 15.63 -12.97 -7.85
CA ASN A 176 15.34 -13.82 -6.68
C ASN A 176 15.91 -15.25 -6.75
N ALA A 177 16.27 -15.74 -7.94
CA ALA A 177 16.85 -17.06 -8.11
C ALA A 177 18.29 -17.10 -7.56
N ALA A 178 18.57 -18.04 -6.65
CA ALA A 178 19.92 -18.29 -6.16
C ALA A 178 20.69 -19.21 -7.12
N PRO A 179 22.03 -19.06 -7.27
CA PRO A 179 22.89 -18.06 -6.64
C PRO A 179 22.70 -16.65 -7.21
N ASN A 180 22.77 -15.61 -6.36
CA ASN A 180 22.74 -14.21 -6.78
C ASN A 180 23.75 -13.34 -5.99
N ALA A 181 23.67 -12.00 -6.08
CA ALA A 181 24.60 -11.10 -5.38
C ALA A 181 24.51 -11.20 -3.84
N ARG A 182 23.38 -11.65 -3.27
CA ARG A 182 23.27 -11.91 -1.83
C ARG A 182 24.17 -13.07 -1.42
N ASN A 183 24.27 -14.11 -2.26
CA ASN A 183 25.20 -15.22 -2.04
C ASN A 183 26.66 -14.76 -2.16
N MET A 184 26.96 -13.84 -3.09
CA MET A 184 28.28 -13.21 -3.21
C MET A 184 28.67 -12.47 -1.93
N ALA A 185 27.79 -11.61 -1.41
CA ALA A 185 28.03 -10.84 -0.20
C ALA A 185 28.13 -11.74 1.05
N GLN A 186 27.35 -12.83 1.11
CA GLN A 186 27.39 -13.81 2.19
C GLN A 186 28.73 -14.56 2.24
N GLU A 187 29.29 -14.93 1.09
CA GLU A 187 30.60 -15.55 0.98
C GLU A 187 31.73 -14.54 1.27
N ALA A 188 31.61 -13.30 0.76
CA ALA A 188 32.52 -12.21 1.07
C ALA A 188 32.63 -11.95 2.59
N ALA A 189 31.49 -11.94 3.30
CA ALA A 189 31.44 -11.80 4.75
C ALA A 189 32.18 -12.95 5.47
N GLN A 190 31.95 -14.20 5.04
CA GLN A 190 32.61 -15.39 5.59
C GLN A 190 34.13 -15.37 5.40
N LEU A 191 34.60 -14.97 4.22
CA LEU A 191 36.03 -14.88 3.90
C LEU A 191 36.71 -13.67 4.57
N ALA A 192 35.98 -12.58 4.79
CA ALA A 192 36.48 -11.38 5.46
C ALA A 192 36.53 -11.52 6.99
N ASN A 193 35.62 -12.27 7.62
CA ASN A 193 35.52 -12.41 9.08
C ASN A 193 36.85 -12.76 9.80
N PRO A 194 37.75 -13.63 9.30
CA PRO A 194 39.06 -13.86 9.94
C PRO A 194 40.09 -12.72 9.73
N LEU A 195 39.79 -11.71 8.91
CA LEU A 195 40.70 -10.63 8.51
C LEU A 195 40.33 -9.27 9.13
N ILE A 196 39.08 -9.09 9.57
CA ILE A 196 38.54 -7.84 10.11
C ILE A 196 37.59 -8.15 11.26
N ASN A 197 37.74 -7.43 12.38
CA ASN A 197 36.80 -7.52 13.49
C ASN A 197 35.57 -6.66 13.18
N PHE A 198 34.49 -7.31 12.75
CA PHE A 198 33.21 -6.69 12.40
C PHE A 198 32.49 -6.08 13.60
N GLY A 199 32.83 -6.48 14.82
CA GLY A 199 32.29 -5.94 16.07
C GLY A 199 32.53 -4.44 16.27
N ASN A 200 33.44 -3.83 15.50
CA ASN A 200 33.73 -2.40 15.50
C ASN A 200 32.84 -1.58 14.54
N TYR A 201 31.94 -2.21 13.79
CA TYR A 201 31.16 -1.58 12.70
C TYR A 201 29.65 -1.52 12.99
N ASP A 202 29.29 -1.77 14.25
CA ASP A 202 28.05 -1.36 14.90
C ASP A 202 28.27 0.05 15.47
N ASN A 203 27.69 1.07 14.84
CA ASN A 203 27.94 2.49 15.16
C ASN A 203 26.89 3.11 16.08
N ASP A 204 25.73 2.48 16.25
CA ASP A 204 24.65 2.97 17.13
C ASP A 204 24.39 2.07 18.37
N GLY A 205 24.93 0.85 18.37
CA GLY A 205 24.87 -0.11 19.47
C GLY A 205 23.75 -1.15 19.35
N ASP A 206 23.02 -1.24 18.23
CA ASP A 206 21.85 -2.09 18.06
C ASP A 206 22.15 -3.61 17.94
N GLY A 207 23.42 -3.99 17.72
CA GLY A 207 23.87 -5.37 17.53
C GLY A 207 24.14 -5.78 16.08
N PHE A 208 23.91 -4.90 15.11
CA PHE A 208 24.12 -5.11 13.68
C PHE A 208 25.34 -4.34 13.16
N VAL A 209 25.84 -4.77 11.99
CA VAL A 209 26.88 -4.04 11.26
C VAL A 209 26.21 -3.12 10.25
N ASP A 210 26.42 -1.80 10.40
CA ASP A 210 25.69 -0.78 9.62
C ASP A 210 26.13 -0.70 8.17
N ALA A 211 27.40 -0.97 7.92
CA ALA A 211 28.09 -0.55 6.71
C ALA A 211 29.05 -1.62 6.23
N PHE A 212 28.49 -2.72 5.75
CA PHE A 212 29.20 -3.78 5.06
C PHE A 212 29.17 -3.52 3.55
N VAL A 213 30.32 -3.14 2.99
CA VAL A 213 30.51 -2.76 1.58
C VAL A 213 31.31 -3.84 0.87
N VAL A 214 30.79 -4.35 -0.25
CA VAL A 214 31.50 -5.29 -1.12
C VAL A 214 31.88 -4.58 -2.42
N ILE A 215 33.18 -4.51 -2.72
CA ILE A 215 33.68 -4.00 -4.00
C ILE A 215 34.16 -5.18 -4.84
N HIS A 216 33.51 -5.43 -5.98
CA HIS A 216 33.80 -6.59 -6.81
C HIS A 216 34.64 -6.27 -8.05
N ALA A 217 35.49 -7.22 -8.45
CA ALA A 217 36.29 -7.08 -9.67
C ALA A 217 35.43 -6.94 -10.94
N GLY A 218 35.91 -6.19 -11.92
CA GLY A 218 35.20 -5.89 -13.16
C GLY A 218 34.23 -4.71 -13.10
N GLY A 219 33.56 -4.46 -14.24
CA GLY A 219 32.59 -3.38 -14.38
C GLY A 219 31.21 -3.72 -13.83
N GLY A 220 30.42 -2.68 -13.56
CA GLY A 220 29.03 -2.80 -13.13
C GLY A 220 28.03 -2.78 -14.30
N ALA A 221 26.92 -3.48 -14.12
CA ALA A 221 25.85 -3.56 -15.11
C ALA A 221 25.16 -2.20 -15.33
N GLU A 222 25.22 -1.26 -14.38
CA GLU A 222 24.69 0.11 -14.52
C GLU A 222 25.40 0.93 -15.61
N GLN A 223 26.57 0.49 -16.07
CA GLN A 223 27.32 1.07 -17.18
C GLN A 223 27.26 0.22 -18.46
N SER A 224 27.35 -1.11 -18.34
CA SER A 224 27.42 -2.01 -19.51
C SER A 224 26.06 -2.45 -20.06
N GLY A 225 25.04 -2.53 -19.18
CA GLY A 225 23.77 -3.19 -19.44
C GLY A 225 23.89 -4.72 -19.57
N SER A 226 24.98 -5.32 -19.07
CA SER A 226 25.24 -6.75 -19.16
C SER A 226 24.61 -7.49 -17.99
N ALA A 227 23.64 -8.37 -18.26
CA ALA A 227 23.02 -9.21 -17.23
C ALA A 227 23.94 -10.31 -16.64
N SER A 228 25.18 -10.42 -17.14
CA SER A 228 26.25 -11.27 -16.60
C SER A 228 27.27 -10.51 -15.74
N GLU A 229 27.09 -9.19 -15.60
CA GLU A 229 27.81 -8.35 -14.64
C GLU A 229 26.83 -7.97 -13.52
N ILE A 230 27.34 -7.56 -12.35
CA ILE A 230 26.52 -7.21 -11.20
C ILE A 230 26.13 -5.73 -11.31
N TRP A 231 24.87 -5.40 -11.10
CA TRP A 231 24.43 -4.00 -10.95
C TRP A 231 24.69 -3.57 -9.51
N SER A 232 25.17 -2.34 -9.30
CA SER A 232 25.36 -1.83 -7.93
C SER A 232 24.03 -1.73 -7.17
N HIS A 233 24.00 -2.13 -5.90
CA HIS A 233 22.79 -2.07 -5.06
C HIS A 233 23.11 -2.31 -3.59
N LYS A 234 22.18 -1.90 -2.72
CA LYS A 234 22.02 -2.32 -1.34
C LYS A 234 20.98 -3.46 -1.24
N TRP A 235 21.26 -4.52 -0.47
CA TRP A 235 20.28 -5.58 -0.19
C TRP A 235 20.58 -6.27 1.16
N GLN A 236 19.97 -7.42 1.45
CA GLN A 236 20.31 -8.25 2.61
C GLN A 236 20.98 -9.55 2.18
N LEU A 237 21.80 -10.10 3.07
CA LEU A 237 22.28 -11.48 2.97
C LEU A 237 21.09 -12.47 2.92
N PRO A 238 21.29 -13.70 2.39
CA PRO A 238 20.26 -14.74 2.39
C PRO A 238 19.86 -15.15 3.82
N SER A 239 20.80 -15.03 4.75
CA SER A 239 20.66 -15.32 6.18
C SER A 239 21.46 -14.28 6.99
N PRO A 240 21.03 -13.91 8.21
CA PRO A 240 21.85 -13.10 9.11
C PRO A 240 23.15 -13.83 9.45
N PHE A 241 24.29 -13.13 9.35
CA PHE A 241 25.62 -13.70 9.57
C PHE A 241 26.23 -13.16 10.86
N ALA A 242 26.41 -14.03 11.86
CA ALA A 242 27.03 -13.66 13.13
C ALA A 242 28.55 -13.48 12.97
N ALA A 243 29.06 -12.30 13.31
CA ALA A 243 30.44 -11.88 13.14
C ALA A 243 30.89 -11.09 14.39
N ASP A 244 31.91 -11.58 15.10
CA ASP A 244 32.53 -10.90 16.26
C ASP A 244 31.58 -10.37 17.35
N GLY A 245 30.48 -11.09 17.60
CA GLY A 245 29.45 -10.69 18.58
C GLY A 245 28.41 -9.69 18.07
N LYS A 246 28.43 -9.38 16.77
CA LYS A 246 27.44 -8.59 16.02
C LYS A 246 26.85 -9.41 14.87
N THR A 247 25.92 -8.83 14.13
CA THR A 247 25.24 -9.47 12.99
C THR A 247 25.39 -8.64 11.72
N ILE A 248 25.97 -9.22 10.67
CA ILE A 248 25.88 -8.66 9.31
C ILE A 248 24.57 -9.14 8.71
N TYR A 249 23.76 -8.21 8.19
CA TYR A 249 22.53 -8.56 7.49
C TYR A 249 22.29 -7.71 6.26
N ALA A 250 22.34 -6.38 6.37
CA ALA A 250 22.39 -5.50 5.21
C ALA A 250 23.80 -5.45 4.60
N TYR A 251 23.88 -5.23 3.30
CA TYR A 251 25.11 -4.99 2.56
C TYR A 251 24.85 -4.02 1.41
N LEU A 252 25.90 -3.39 0.88
CA LEU A 252 25.88 -2.82 -0.47
C LEU A 252 27.00 -3.42 -1.32
N THR A 253 26.80 -3.45 -2.63
CA THR A 253 27.79 -3.91 -3.61
C THR A 253 28.00 -2.89 -4.72
N VAL A 254 29.26 -2.69 -5.10
CA VAL A 254 29.67 -1.79 -6.21
C VAL A 254 30.83 -2.41 -6.99
N PRO A 255 31.03 -2.06 -8.28
CA PRO A 255 32.16 -2.55 -9.07
C PRO A 255 33.48 -1.85 -8.71
N GLU A 256 34.60 -2.44 -9.11
CA GLU A 256 35.93 -1.86 -8.88
C GLU A 256 36.18 -0.55 -9.64
N ASN A 257 35.35 -0.26 -10.65
CA ASN A 257 35.32 1.00 -11.39
C ASN A 257 34.25 1.98 -10.87
N CYS A 258 33.68 1.75 -9.68
CA CYS A 258 32.77 2.67 -9.01
C CYS A 258 33.41 4.05 -8.85
N ARG A 259 32.62 5.09 -9.10
CA ARG A 259 33.00 6.49 -8.86
C ARG A 259 32.30 7.01 -7.62
N LEU A 260 32.77 8.15 -7.13
CA LEU A 260 32.25 8.80 -5.91
C LEU A 260 30.72 8.82 -5.84
N GLY A 261 30.05 9.18 -6.93
CA GLY A 261 28.59 9.33 -6.96
C GLY A 261 27.80 8.04 -6.78
N VAL A 262 28.21 6.95 -7.43
CA VAL A 262 27.60 5.62 -7.22
C VAL A 262 27.88 5.14 -5.80
N CYS A 263 29.14 5.20 -5.37
CA CYS A 263 29.56 4.74 -4.04
C CYS A 263 28.90 5.57 -2.91
N ALA A 264 28.61 6.85 -3.13
CA ALA A 264 27.85 7.69 -2.20
C ALA A 264 26.33 7.41 -2.24
N HIS A 265 25.77 7.16 -3.43
CA HIS A 265 24.35 6.82 -3.60
C HIS A 265 24.00 5.54 -2.83
N GLU A 266 24.78 4.46 -3.01
CA GLU A 266 24.61 3.18 -2.31
C GLU A 266 24.71 3.30 -0.77
N LEU A 267 25.65 4.12 -0.28
CA LEU A 267 25.73 4.45 1.14
C LEU A 267 24.53 5.28 1.64
N GLY A 268 23.86 6.00 0.74
CA GLY A 268 22.59 6.67 0.98
C GLY A 268 21.49 5.71 1.43
N HIS A 269 21.33 4.60 0.70
CA HIS A 269 20.41 3.52 1.09
C HIS A 269 20.85 2.86 2.39
N LEU A 270 22.10 2.36 2.43
CA LEU A 270 22.57 1.48 3.51
C LEU A 270 22.64 2.19 4.88
N LEU A 271 23.22 3.39 4.94
CA LEU A 271 23.40 4.09 6.22
C LEU A 271 22.17 4.91 6.64
N PHE A 272 21.49 5.53 5.68
CA PHE A 272 20.52 6.60 5.94
C PHE A 272 19.08 6.26 5.52
N GLY A 273 18.84 5.06 4.98
CA GLY A 273 17.52 4.60 4.57
C GLY A 273 16.85 5.47 3.52
N PHE A 274 17.63 6.18 2.70
CA PHE A 274 17.07 6.99 1.63
C PHE A 274 16.48 6.08 0.55
N PRO A 275 15.24 6.33 0.07
CA PRO A 275 14.71 5.72 -1.12
C PRO A 275 15.24 6.42 -2.37
N ASP A 276 15.09 5.75 -3.51
CA ASP A 276 15.27 6.36 -4.81
C ASP A 276 14.17 7.35 -5.18
N LEU A 277 14.59 8.41 -5.86
CA LEU A 277 13.77 9.56 -6.21
C LEU A 277 13.78 9.83 -7.74
N TYR A 278 14.23 8.87 -8.55
CA TYR A 278 13.99 8.77 -10.00
C TYR A 278 12.85 7.78 -10.27
N ASP A 279 12.74 7.31 -11.52
CA ASP A 279 11.70 6.39 -11.98
C ASP A 279 12.30 5.15 -12.64
N GLY A 280 11.72 3.98 -12.35
CA GLY A 280 12.32 2.66 -12.61
C GLY A 280 11.96 2.01 -13.93
N ASP A 281 10.74 2.26 -14.41
CA ASP A 281 10.36 1.90 -15.77
C ASP A 281 10.92 2.88 -16.82
N TYR A 282 11.60 3.93 -16.33
CA TYR A 282 12.16 5.06 -17.06
C TYR A 282 11.12 5.87 -17.85
N SER A 283 9.86 5.89 -17.39
CA SER A 283 8.81 6.81 -17.87
C SER A 283 9.11 8.27 -17.56
N SER A 284 9.79 8.55 -16.45
CA SER A 284 10.23 9.88 -16.01
C SER A 284 11.69 9.89 -15.50
N GLU A 285 12.18 11.06 -15.07
CA GLU A 285 13.47 11.23 -14.37
C GLU A 285 13.32 11.43 -12.85
N GLY A 286 12.08 11.42 -12.34
CA GLY A 286 11.74 11.84 -10.97
C GLY A 286 12.28 13.24 -10.65
N ILE A 287 13.33 13.34 -9.81
CA ILE A 287 14.01 14.62 -9.51
C ILE A 287 15.38 14.83 -10.20
N GLY A 288 15.76 13.93 -11.12
CA GLY A 288 16.92 14.07 -12.01
C GLY A 288 18.25 14.46 -11.34
N ASN A 289 19.00 15.35 -12.00
CA ASN A 289 20.33 15.79 -11.61
C ASN A 289 20.36 16.65 -10.32
N TRP A 290 19.22 16.85 -9.67
CA TRP A 290 19.06 17.66 -8.46
C TRP A 290 19.20 16.87 -7.16
N CYS A 291 19.40 15.54 -7.17
CA CYS A 291 19.59 14.76 -5.93
C CYS A 291 20.56 13.60 -6.14
N LEU A 292 21.32 13.26 -5.09
CA LEU A 292 22.12 12.04 -5.02
C LEU A 292 21.28 10.77 -5.28
N MET A 293 20.07 10.71 -4.73
CA MET A 293 19.16 9.55 -4.86
C MET A 293 18.39 9.56 -6.20
N SER A 294 19.01 10.08 -7.25
CA SER A 294 18.43 10.28 -8.57
C SER A 294 19.56 10.49 -9.59
N GLY A 295 19.28 11.05 -10.76
CA GLY A 295 20.29 11.29 -11.80
C GLY A 295 21.52 12.08 -11.32
N GLY A 296 21.41 12.82 -10.21
CA GLY A 296 22.50 13.59 -9.62
C GLY A 296 23.63 12.75 -9.02
N SER A 297 23.47 11.43 -8.86
CA SER A 297 24.60 10.51 -8.63
C SER A 297 25.60 10.50 -9.79
N TRP A 298 25.16 10.80 -11.02
CA TRP A 298 26.00 10.84 -12.23
C TRP A 298 26.51 12.23 -12.61
N ASN A 299 26.32 13.25 -11.79
CA ASN A 299 26.87 14.58 -12.06
C ASN A 299 28.42 14.57 -12.10
N GLY A 300 28.98 15.49 -12.89
CA GLY A 300 30.42 15.65 -13.08
C GLY A 300 30.83 15.89 -14.53
N SER A 301 32.03 16.44 -14.73
CA SER A 301 32.64 16.56 -16.06
C SER A 301 32.93 15.18 -16.68
N THR A 302 33.17 14.19 -15.82
CA THR A 302 33.02 12.77 -16.15
C THR A 302 31.87 12.23 -15.29
N PRO A 303 30.94 11.42 -15.83
CA PRO A 303 29.75 11.00 -15.10
C PRO A 303 30.10 10.31 -13.78
N GLY A 304 29.55 10.79 -12.67
CA GLY A 304 29.69 10.20 -11.33
C GLY A 304 30.87 10.70 -10.49
N ASP A 305 31.69 11.63 -11.00
CA ASP A 305 32.83 12.16 -10.23
C ASP A 305 32.45 13.30 -9.27
N ARG A 306 31.35 14.02 -9.52
CA ARG A 306 30.93 15.20 -8.74
C ARG A 306 29.42 15.13 -8.46
N PRO A 307 28.98 14.21 -7.59
CA PRO A 307 27.56 13.99 -7.33
C PRO A 307 26.89 15.19 -6.65
N ALA A 308 25.61 15.40 -6.97
CA ALA A 308 24.75 16.36 -6.28
C ALA A 308 24.71 16.10 -4.76
N HIS A 309 24.58 17.16 -3.94
CA HIS A 309 24.00 17.01 -2.59
C HIS A 309 22.62 16.32 -2.65
N PRO A 310 22.19 15.61 -1.59
CA PRO A 310 20.82 15.12 -1.47
C PRO A 310 19.82 16.28 -1.39
N SER A 311 18.55 15.99 -1.71
CA SER A 311 17.46 16.96 -1.69
C SER A 311 17.21 17.54 -0.29
N ALA A 312 16.49 18.66 -0.21
CA ALA A 312 16.00 19.19 1.06
C ALA A 312 15.31 18.12 1.92
N TRP A 313 14.51 17.24 1.32
CA TRP A 313 13.79 16.18 2.03
C TRP A 313 14.74 15.17 2.68
N CYS A 314 15.74 14.65 1.93
CA CYS A 314 16.75 13.74 2.46
C CYS A 314 17.51 14.36 3.66
N LYS A 315 17.95 15.62 3.51
CA LYS A 315 18.65 16.37 4.57
C LYS A 315 17.76 16.61 5.80
N VAL A 316 16.45 16.79 5.60
CA VAL A 316 15.47 16.99 6.68
C VAL A 316 15.21 15.69 7.43
N LYS A 317 15.00 14.57 6.74
CA LYS A 317 14.80 13.24 7.36
C LYS A 317 15.95 12.88 8.29
N GLN A 318 17.19 13.07 7.84
CA GLN A 318 18.40 12.79 8.64
C GLN A 318 18.79 13.91 9.62
N GLY A 319 18.03 15.01 9.68
CA GLY A 319 18.30 16.13 10.58
C GLY A 319 19.66 16.81 10.35
N TRP A 320 20.14 16.86 9.10
CA TRP A 320 21.36 17.55 8.70
C TRP A 320 21.15 19.06 8.50
N VAL A 321 19.89 19.47 8.33
CA VAL A 321 19.46 20.87 8.24
C VAL A 321 18.36 21.17 9.25
N THR A 322 18.26 22.44 9.66
CA THR A 322 17.18 22.93 10.52
C THR A 322 15.96 23.33 9.67
N VAL A 323 14.81 22.73 9.95
CA VAL A 323 13.54 23.13 9.32
C VAL A 323 13.00 24.42 9.95
N VAL A 324 12.73 25.41 9.13
CA VAL A 324 12.10 26.69 9.52
C VAL A 324 10.64 26.67 9.07
N ASN A 325 9.74 26.13 9.90
CA ASN A 325 8.31 26.09 9.57
C ASN A 325 7.73 27.52 9.52
N GLN A 326 7.26 27.93 8.34
CA GLN A 326 6.69 29.25 8.12
C GLN A 326 5.23 29.26 8.59
N THR A 327 4.93 30.05 9.63
CA THR A 327 3.57 30.18 10.20
C THR A 327 2.93 31.53 9.94
N THR A 328 3.66 32.48 9.34
CA THR A 328 3.23 33.84 9.00
C THR A 328 3.78 34.27 7.65
N ASN A 329 3.13 35.26 7.01
CA ASN A 329 3.59 35.81 5.75
C ASN A 329 4.77 36.77 6.01
N ALA A 330 5.91 36.58 5.35
CA ALA A 330 7.14 37.31 5.64
C ALA A 330 8.05 37.46 4.42
N ALA A 331 8.88 38.50 4.39
CA ALA A 331 10.08 38.53 3.55
C ALA A 331 11.18 37.71 4.24
N VAL A 332 11.87 36.87 3.48
CA VAL A 332 12.84 35.89 3.99
C VAL A 332 14.15 36.00 3.20
N SER A 333 15.26 36.00 3.93
CA SER A 333 16.61 35.86 3.39
C SER A 333 17.02 34.39 3.41
N LEU A 334 17.57 33.92 2.29
CA LEU A 334 17.81 32.53 1.98
C LEU A 334 19.27 32.35 1.53
N PRO A 335 20.25 32.26 2.45
CA PRO A 335 21.62 31.90 2.11
C PRO A 335 21.71 30.44 1.66
N ASP A 336 22.66 30.12 0.77
CA ASP A 336 22.87 28.75 0.26
C ASP A 336 22.81 27.74 1.41
N VAL A 337 22.01 26.69 1.26
CA VAL A 337 21.78 25.62 2.24
C VAL A 337 23.07 25.04 2.82
N LYS A 338 24.15 24.99 2.03
CA LYS A 338 25.49 24.54 2.46
C LYS A 338 26.10 25.45 3.54
N SER A 339 25.75 26.72 3.54
CA SER A 339 26.18 27.72 4.54
C SER A 339 25.16 27.95 5.65
N SER A 340 23.86 28.06 5.30
CA SER A 340 22.79 28.39 6.25
C SER A 340 22.35 27.19 7.07
N ARG A 341 22.47 25.98 6.51
CA ARG A 341 21.97 24.72 7.08
C ARG A 341 20.47 24.79 7.40
N ARG A 342 19.71 25.58 6.63
CA ARG A 342 18.29 25.86 6.86
C ARG A 342 17.47 25.59 5.61
N VAL A 343 16.34 24.91 5.81
CA VAL A 343 15.30 24.68 4.80
C VAL A 343 14.00 25.25 5.33
N HIS A 344 13.24 25.95 4.48
CA HIS A 344 11.98 26.55 4.89
C HIS A 344 10.81 25.65 4.52
N ARG A 345 9.96 25.29 5.49
CA ARG A 345 8.73 24.52 5.25
C ARG A 345 7.54 25.46 5.14
N LEU A 346 6.78 25.36 4.04
CA LEU A 346 5.61 26.17 3.76
C LEU A 346 4.39 25.26 3.61
N TRP A 347 3.32 25.54 4.35
CA TRP A 347 2.04 24.84 4.20
C TRP A 347 0.86 25.70 4.65
N LYS A 348 -0.37 25.22 4.40
CA LYS A 348 -1.62 25.92 4.73
C LYS A 348 -1.66 26.35 6.20
N ASN A 349 -1.68 27.67 6.43
CA ASN A 349 -1.59 28.31 7.74
C ASN A 349 -0.36 27.92 8.60
N GLY A 350 0.68 27.34 7.99
CA GLY A 350 1.84 26.76 8.67
C GLY A 350 1.57 25.44 9.40
N ALA A 351 0.45 24.77 9.10
CA ALA A 351 0.04 23.53 9.76
C ALA A 351 1.04 22.38 9.53
N ALA A 352 1.14 21.49 10.52
CA ALA A 352 1.76 20.19 10.33
C ALA A 352 0.90 19.29 9.40
N GLY A 353 1.51 18.25 8.84
CA GLY A 353 0.90 17.33 7.88
C GLY A 353 1.97 16.67 7.01
N THR A 354 1.60 15.58 6.34
CA THR A 354 2.47 14.80 5.43
C THR A 354 2.79 15.56 4.15
N GLU A 355 1.82 16.30 3.64
CA GLU A 355 1.98 17.13 2.45
C GLU A 355 2.46 18.55 2.81
N TYR A 356 3.50 19.06 2.12
CA TYR A 356 4.05 20.40 2.30
C TYR A 356 5.06 20.79 1.21
N PHE A 357 5.42 22.08 1.14
CA PHE A 357 6.54 22.54 0.33
C PHE A 357 7.80 22.73 1.18
N LEU A 358 8.96 22.26 0.70
CA LEU A 358 10.29 22.61 1.22
C LEU A 358 10.99 23.56 0.25
N VAL A 359 11.65 24.58 0.78
CA VAL A 359 12.32 25.62 -0.02
C VAL A 359 13.76 25.78 0.46
N GLU A 360 14.72 25.64 -0.45
CA GLU A 360 16.15 25.83 -0.20
C GLU A 360 16.80 26.67 -1.31
N ASN A 361 17.74 27.56 -0.95
CA ASN A 361 18.65 28.17 -1.92
C ASN A 361 19.85 27.23 -2.11
N ARG A 362 20.21 26.94 -3.35
CA ARG A 362 21.32 26.04 -3.69
C ARG A 362 22.13 26.61 -4.85
N GLN A 363 23.41 26.87 -4.60
CA GLN A 363 24.34 27.41 -5.60
C GLN A 363 25.38 26.36 -6.02
N LYS A 364 25.97 26.57 -7.20
CA LYS A 364 26.99 25.72 -7.83
C LYS A 364 28.35 25.84 -7.13
N THR A 365 28.44 25.33 -5.91
CA THR A 365 29.64 25.37 -5.04
C THR A 365 29.79 24.05 -4.28
N GLY A 366 31.00 23.72 -3.82
CA GLY A 366 31.24 22.41 -3.19
C GLY A 366 30.96 21.27 -4.18
N PHE A 367 30.33 20.18 -3.73
CA PHE A 367 29.89 19.08 -4.62
C PHE A 367 28.71 19.45 -5.54
N ASP A 368 28.05 20.59 -5.33
CA ASP A 368 26.98 21.10 -6.21
C ASP A 368 27.49 21.84 -7.47
N ASP A 369 28.82 21.91 -7.69
CA ASP A 369 29.42 22.66 -8.81
C ASP A 369 28.94 22.22 -10.21
N HIS A 370 28.51 20.96 -10.36
CA HIS A 370 27.97 20.40 -11.60
C HIS A 370 26.43 20.37 -11.70
N LEU A 371 25.69 21.04 -10.79
CA LEU A 371 24.23 21.20 -10.97
C LEU A 371 23.87 21.91 -12.28
N PRO A 372 22.67 21.69 -12.84
CA PRO A 372 22.23 22.39 -14.05
C PRO A 372 22.33 23.92 -13.90
N GLN A 373 21.78 24.47 -12.80
CA GLN A 373 21.79 25.91 -12.50
C GLN A 373 21.70 26.16 -10.99
N GLY A 374 22.28 27.26 -10.50
CA GLY A 374 22.09 27.72 -9.12
C GLY A 374 20.83 28.58 -8.98
N GLY A 375 20.12 28.45 -7.86
CA GLY A 375 18.90 29.23 -7.58
C GLY A 375 18.09 28.68 -6.40
N LEU A 376 16.81 29.06 -6.34
CA LEU A 376 15.86 28.64 -5.32
C LEU A 376 15.12 27.38 -5.81
N LEU A 377 15.30 26.27 -5.12
CA LEU A 377 14.55 25.03 -5.37
C LEU A 377 13.32 24.99 -4.47
N VAL A 378 12.20 24.58 -5.05
CA VAL A 378 10.92 24.39 -4.37
C VAL A 378 10.51 22.93 -4.56
N TRP A 379 10.49 22.18 -3.48
CA TRP A 379 10.13 20.77 -3.46
C TRP A 379 8.69 20.61 -2.95
N HIS A 380 7.85 19.87 -3.66
CA HIS A 380 6.53 19.44 -3.15
C HIS A 380 6.71 18.05 -2.57
N ILE A 381 6.40 17.91 -1.28
CA ILE A 381 6.54 16.68 -0.52
C ILE A 381 5.17 16.13 -0.19
N ASP A 382 4.99 14.82 -0.25
CA ASP A 382 3.96 14.10 0.51
C ASP A 382 4.52 12.85 1.19
N ASP A 383 4.79 12.95 2.49
CA ASP A 383 5.30 11.84 3.31
C ASP A 383 4.32 10.65 3.44
N ALA A 384 3.07 10.77 2.95
CA ALA A 384 2.12 9.66 2.88
C ALA A 384 2.34 8.74 1.67
N VAL A 385 2.93 9.27 0.59
CA VAL A 385 3.36 8.49 -0.58
C VAL A 385 4.77 7.96 -0.34
N ASN A 386 5.13 6.87 -1.03
CA ASN A 386 6.39 6.18 -0.85
C ASN A 386 7.06 5.93 -2.22
N GLY A 387 8.14 6.68 -2.49
CA GLY A 387 8.81 6.68 -3.80
C GLY A 387 8.25 7.70 -4.81
N ASN A 388 8.87 7.71 -5.99
CA ASN A 388 8.73 8.75 -7.01
C ASN A 388 8.26 8.22 -8.38
N THR A 389 7.54 7.11 -8.41
CA THR A 389 7.22 6.36 -9.64
C THR A 389 5.74 6.43 -10.01
N ASN A 390 5.11 7.54 -9.64
CA ASN A 390 3.76 7.92 -10.05
C ASN A 390 3.83 9.39 -10.44
N GLU A 391 3.91 9.66 -11.74
CA GLU A 391 4.14 11.00 -12.32
C GLU A 391 2.96 11.97 -12.12
N ALA A 392 1.85 11.48 -11.54
CA ALA A 392 0.75 12.28 -11.04
C ALA A 392 0.86 12.63 -9.55
N HIS A 393 1.60 11.86 -8.75
CA HIS A 393 1.73 12.02 -7.28
C HIS A 393 3.05 11.42 -6.76
N TYR A 394 4.13 12.18 -6.85
CA TYR A 394 5.43 11.83 -6.26
C TYR A 394 5.46 12.03 -4.74
N GLN A 395 6.31 11.27 -4.03
CA GLN A 395 6.68 11.57 -2.64
C GLN A 395 7.52 12.85 -2.54
N VAL A 396 8.41 13.09 -3.51
CA VAL A 396 9.29 14.28 -3.60
C VAL A 396 9.32 14.79 -5.04
N ALA A 397 8.55 15.81 -5.38
CA ALA A 397 8.61 16.49 -6.67
C ALA A 397 9.50 17.75 -6.64
N LEU A 398 10.19 18.05 -7.73
CA LEU A 398 10.79 19.38 -7.95
C LEU A 398 9.84 20.26 -8.78
N MET A 399 9.44 21.39 -8.23
CA MET A 399 8.58 22.35 -8.93
C MET A 399 9.40 23.16 -9.94
N GLN A 400 9.59 22.62 -11.14
CA GLN A 400 10.34 23.25 -12.24
C GLN A 400 9.75 24.61 -12.61
N ALA A 401 10.46 25.70 -12.38
CA ALA A 401 9.93 27.07 -12.42
C ALA A 401 9.38 27.50 -13.79
N ASP A 402 9.94 26.96 -14.88
CA ASP A 402 9.49 27.23 -16.24
C ASP A 402 8.10 26.63 -16.58
N GLY A 403 7.70 25.57 -15.89
CA GLY A 403 6.45 24.82 -16.10
C GLY A 403 6.49 23.81 -17.25
N LEU A 404 7.67 23.45 -17.78
CA LEU A 404 7.81 22.54 -18.92
C LEU A 404 7.63 21.06 -18.59
N ARG A 405 7.77 20.68 -17.31
CA ARG A 405 7.68 19.28 -16.83
C ARG A 405 8.67 18.33 -17.52
N ASN A 406 9.90 18.80 -17.76
CA ASN A 406 10.92 18.04 -18.46
C ASN A 406 11.34 16.77 -17.70
N LEU A 407 11.31 16.81 -16.36
CA LEU A 407 11.59 15.66 -15.50
C LEU A 407 10.47 14.61 -15.57
N GLU A 408 9.20 15.01 -15.39
CA GLU A 408 8.04 14.09 -15.43
C GLU A 408 7.80 13.51 -16.83
N LEU A 409 8.21 14.22 -17.89
CA LEU A 409 8.05 13.81 -19.28
C LEU A 409 9.31 13.11 -19.85
N ASN A 410 10.34 12.88 -19.04
CA ASN A 410 11.62 12.25 -19.44
C ASN A 410 12.32 12.96 -20.62
N ASN A 411 12.09 14.28 -20.76
CA ASN A 411 12.69 15.09 -21.82
C ASN A 411 14.18 15.39 -21.52
N ASN A 412 14.51 15.65 -20.26
CA ASN A 412 15.88 15.86 -19.79
C ASN A 412 16.00 15.60 -18.28
N ARG A 413 17.23 15.42 -17.77
CA ARG A 413 17.56 15.20 -16.35
C ARG A 413 17.55 16.49 -15.49
N GLY A 414 16.88 17.54 -15.93
CA GLY A 414 16.86 18.87 -15.32
C GLY A 414 17.78 19.87 -16.03
N ASP A 415 17.35 21.13 -16.05
CA ASP A 415 17.99 22.20 -16.82
C ASP A 415 17.97 23.57 -16.10
N ALA A 416 18.37 24.65 -16.79
CA ALA A 416 18.49 25.97 -16.18
C ALA A 416 17.15 26.67 -15.91
N GLY A 417 16.04 26.15 -16.45
CA GLY A 417 14.67 26.61 -16.24
C GLY A 417 14.03 26.11 -14.94
N ASP A 418 14.53 25.03 -14.35
CA ASP A 418 13.95 24.39 -13.15
C ASP A 418 14.00 25.26 -11.87
N PRO A 419 15.14 25.89 -11.48
CA PRO A 419 15.18 26.67 -10.25
C PRO A 419 14.51 28.03 -10.44
N PHE A 420 13.96 28.60 -9.37
CA PHE A 420 13.49 29.99 -9.38
C PHE A 420 14.68 30.95 -9.12
N PRO A 421 14.83 32.08 -9.85
CA PRO A 421 14.05 32.45 -11.03
C PRO A 421 14.50 31.75 -12.32
N GLY A 422 15.70 31.16 -12.33
CA GLY A 422 16.21 30.37 -13.45
C GLY A 422 16.43 31.15 -14.73
N SER A 423 16.71 30.44 -15.83
CA SER A 423 16.78 31.00 -17.19
C SER A 423 15.43 31.57 -17.64
N ALA A 424 14.32 31.00 -17.16
CA ALA A 424 12.96 31.45 -17.43
C ALA A 424 12.54 32.73 -16.68
N ASN A 425 13.38 33.25 -15.79
CA ASN A 425 13.17 34.48 -15.00
C ASN A 425 11.85 34.51 -14.19
N LYS A 426 11.45 33.36 -13.63
CA LYS A 426 10.15 33.15 -12.97
C LYS A 426 10.23 33.58 -11.51
N ARG A 427 9.55 34.67 -11.13
CA ARG A 427 9.66 35.28 -9.78
C ARG A 427 8.45 35.07 -8.86
N THR A 428 7.54 34.19 -9.28
CA THR A 428 6.28 33.91 -8.60
C THR A 428 5.94 32.42 -8.70
N PHE A 429 5.66 31.80 -7.55
CA PHE A 429 5.07 30.48 -7.40
C PHE A 429 3.83 30.61 -6.49
N ASN A 430 2.63 30.28 -6.98
CA ASN A 430 1.38 30.38 -6.23
C ASN A 430 0.28 29.50 -6.86
N ALA A 431 -0.96 29.55 -6.34
CA ALA A 431 -2.09 28.75 -6.84
C ALA A 431 -2.50 29.02 -8.32
N SER A 432 -1.94 30.06 -8.95
CA SER A 432 -2.23 30.49 -10.33
C SER A 432 -1.03 30.48 -11.28
N SER A 433 0.17 30.12 -10.80
CA SER A 433 1.35 29.94 -11.66
C SER A 433 1.37 28.57 -12.33
N THR A 434 2.28 28.37 -13.28
CA THR A 434 2.63 27.04 -13.80
C THR A 434 4.12 26.83 -13.55
N PRO A 435 4.53 25.87 -12.70
CA PRO A 435 3.69 25.01 -11.87
C PRO A 435 2.96 25.81 -10.76
N ASN A 436 1.88 25.25 -10.22
CA ASN A 436 1.07 25.89 -9.18
C ASN A 436 1.38 25.34 -7.78
N SER A 437 0.93 26.03 -6.74
CA SER A 437 1.12 25.65 -5.34
C SER A 437 -0.09 24.98 -4.68
N ASN A 438 -0.99 24.35 -5.44
CA ASN A 438 -2.11 23.59 -4.89
C ASN A 438 -1.60 22.24 -4.32
N SER A 439 -2.44 21.56 -3.54
CA SER A 439 -2.15 20.18 -3.14
C SER A 439 -2.27 19.21 -4.32
N TYR A 440 -1.76 17.99 -4.17
CA TYR A 440 -2.02 16.89 -5.12
C TYR A 440 -3.51 16.64 -5.34
N ALA A 441 -4.35 16.83 -4.30
CA ALA A 441 -5.80 16.82 -4.40
C ALA A 441 -6.42 18.10 -5.03
N GLY A 442 -5.63 18.92 -5.75
CA GLY A 442 -6.07 20.13 -6.45
C GLY A 442 -6.53 21.30 -5.56
N SER A 443 -6.39 21.20 -4.24
CA SER A 443 -6.92 22.20 -3.29
C SER A 443 -5.95 23.34 -3.06
N GLY A 444 -6.48 24.57 -2.98
CA GLY A 444 -5.67 25.77 -2.71
C GLY A 444 -5.04 25.76 -1.31
N THR A 445 -3.72 25.89 -1.23
CA THR A 445 -2.95 25.77 0.02
C THR A 445 -2.69 27.11 0.74
N CYS A 446 -3.10 28.23 0.15
CA CYS A 446 -2.66 29.60 0.51
C CYS A 446 -1.14 29.87 0.39
N VAL A 447 -0.33 28.89 -0.01
CA VAL A 447 1.12 29.06 -0.19
C VAL A 447 1.38 29.99 -1.38
N ALA A 448 2.34 30.90 -1.23
CA ALA A 448 2.94 31.61 -2.35
C ALA A 448 4.39 32.00 -2.04
N ILE A 449 5.21 32.06 -3.08
CA ILE A 449 6.56 32.61 -3.08
C ILE A 449 6.58 33.70 -4.15
N THR A 450 6.95 34.91 -3.77
CA THR A 450 6.91 36.12 -4.62
C THR A 450 8.16 36.96 -4.42
N ASP A 451 8.39 37.96 -5.27
CA ASP A 451 9.53 38.87 -5.19
C ASP A 451 10.88 38.11 -5.09
N ILE A 452 11.01 37.01 -5.82
CA ILE A 452 12.22 36.17 -5.82
C ILE A 452 13.37 36.96 -6.47
N SER A 453 14.47 37.11 -5.74
CA SER A 453 15.69 37.77 -6.21
C SER A 453 16.38 37.00 -7.33
N ASP A 454 17.44 37.58 -7.89
CA ASP A 454 18.38 36.85 -8.74
C ASP A 454 19.07 35.73 -7.95
N ALA A 455 19.53 34.70 -8.67
CA ALA A 455 20.31 33.62 -8.09
C ALA A 455 21.65 34.16 -7.53
N ALA A 456 21.89 33.91 -6.25
CA ALA A 456 23.06 34.41 -5.54
C ALA A 456 23.35 33.56 -4.29
N ALA A 457 24.56 33.72 -3.72
CA ALA A 457 24.96 33.09 -2.45
C ALA A 457 23.98 33.38 -1.30
N THR A 458 23.24 34.50 -1.36
CA THR A 458 22.05 34.74 -0.55
C THR A 458 20.96 35.34 -1.41
N MET A 459 19.84 34.63 -1.50
CA MET A 459 18.63 35.08 -2.20
C MET A 459 17.64 35.71 -1.22
N THR A 460 16.63 36.40 -1.75
CA THR A 460 15.47 36.86 -0.97
C THR A 460 14.18 36.51 -1.69
N ALA A 461 13.12 36.21 -0.93
CA ALA A 461 11.77 36.06 -1.44
C ALA A 461 10.75 36.47 -0.37
N ARG A 462 9.51 36.73 -0.77
CA ARG A 462 8.37 36.87 0.14
C ARG A 462 7.54 35.60 0.14
N PHE A 463 7.47 34.95 1.29
CA PHE A 463 6.65 33.78 1.55
C PHE A 463 5.26 34.19 2.08
N GLN A 464 4.25 33.50 1.58
CA GLN A 464 2.88 33.51 2.06
C GLN A 464 2.50 32.08 2.46
N VAL A 465 1.84 31.93 3.60
CA VAL A 465 1.27 30.67 4.10
C VAL A 465 -0.14 30.84 4.67
N ARG A 466 -0.54 32.08 4.97
CA ARG A 466 -1.91 32.45 5.34
C ARG A 466 -2.52 33.24 4.18
N CYS A 467 -3.71 32.83 3.74
CA CYS A 467 -4.49 33.63 2.80
C CYS A 467 -4.75 35.03 3.40
N LYS A 468 -4.78 36.07 2.56
CA LYS A 468 -5.28 37.38 3.00
C LYS A 468 -6.73 37.23 3.42
N VAL A 469 -7.02 37.41 4.70
CA VAL A 469 -8.38 37.71 5.15
C VAL A 469 -8.72 39.07 4.54
N ILE A 470 -9.55 39.08 3.49
CA ILE A 470 -10.20 40.30 3.06
C ILE A 470 -11.24 40.62 4.14
N LEU A 471 -10.80 41.36 5.15
CA LEU A 471 -11.71 42.20 5.91
C LEU A 471 -12.30 43.19 4.90
N LYS A 472 -13.47 42.85 4.35
CA LYS A 472 -14.37 43.86 3.80
C LYS A 472 -14.77 44.74 4.97
N GLU A 473 -14.04 45.82 5.17
CA GLU A 473 -14.63 47.00 5.80
C GLU A 473 -15.87 47.33 4.99
N PHE A 474 -17.07 47.05 5.53
CA PHE A 474 -18.34 47.44 4.92
C PHE A 474 -18.53 48.95 5.07
N LYS A 475 -17.71 49.72 4.33
CA LYS A 475 -17.94 51.13 4.02
C LYS A 475 -18.71 51.23 2.70
N ASP A 476 -19.96 50.75 2.72
CA ASP A 476 -20.97 51.07 1.71
C ASP A 476 -22.23 51.58 2.43
N LYS A 477 -22.09 52.74 3.10
CA LYS A 477 -23.26 53.59 3.36
C LYS A 477 -23.66 54.21 2.02
N ASP A 478 -24.63 53.61 1.33
CA ASP A 478 -25.66 54.30 0.49
C ASP A 478 -26.55 53.37 -0.37
N LYS A 479 -26.79 52.11 0.02
CA LYS A 479 -27.76 51.23 -0.70
C LYS A 479 -28.96 50.67 0.09
N ASP A 480 -29.08 50.98 1.38
CA ASP A 480 -30.19 50.49 2.23
C ASP A 480 -31.44 51.40 2.26
N LYS A 481 -31.73 52.12 1.16
CA LYS A 481 -32.92 53.00 1.07
C LYS A 481 -33.99 52.57 0.06
N GLU A 482 -33.69 51.66 -0.86
CA GLU A 482 -34.69 51.15 -1.83
C GLU A 482 -35.35 49.85 -1.34
N ILE A 483 -34.58 48.91 -0.80
CA ILE A 483 -35.07 47.57 -0.40
C ILE A 483 -36.11 47.60 0.75
N ILE A 484 -36.07 48.63 1.60
CA ILE A 484 -37.02 48.82 2.72
C ILE A 484 -38.40 49.32 2.24
N LYS A 485 -38.52 49.82 1.01
CA LYS A 485 -39.78 50.30 0.45
C LYS A 485 -40.61 49.14 -0.09
N ASP A 486 -40.02 48.30 -0.92
CA ASP A 486 -40.70 47.20 -1.61
C ASP A 486 -41.22 46.11 -0.65
N HIS A 487 -40.51 45.87 0.47
CA HIS A 487 -40.97 44.95 1.52
C HIS A 487 -42.18 45.45 2.32
N LYS A 488 -42.54 46.74 2.23
CA LYS A 488 -43.69 47.30 2.96
C LYS A 488 -45.01 47.19 2.20
N ASP A 489 -44.95 47.22 0.87
CA ASP A 489 -46.13 47.11 0.02
C ASP A 489 -46.59 45.63 -0.13
N ILE A 490 -45.66 44.68 -0.24
CA ILE A 490 -45.96 43.23 -0.29
C ILE A 490 -46.70 42.74 0.98
N ILE A 491 -46.38 43.27 2.16
CA ILE A 491 -47.04 42.93 3.44
C ILE A 491 -48.46 43.51 3.52
N LYS A 492 -48.77 44.54 2.73
CA LYS A 492 -50.10 45.17 2.69
C LYS A 492 -51.07 44.35 1.82
N ASP A 493 -50.62 43.92 0.64
CA ASP A 493 -51.45 43.16 -0.31
C ASP A 493 -51.82 41.76 0.23
N HIS A 494 -50.91 41.11 0.95
CA HIS A 494 -51.19 39.83 1.62
C HIS A 494 -52.27 39.93 2.72
N LYS A 495 -52.62 41.13 3.17
CA LYS A 495 -53.63 41.36 4.22
C LYS A 495 -55.03 41.63 3.68
N GLU A 496 -55.15 42.07 2.42
CA GLU A 496 -56.44 42.22 1.72
C GLU A 496 -56.91 40.86 1.16
N ILE A 497 -56.01 40.05 0.56
CA ILE A 497 -56.33 38.73 -0.02
C ILE A 497 -56.95 37.76 1.03
N VAL A 498 -56.45 37.79 2.27
CA VAL A 498 -56.97 36.97 3.39
C VAL A 498 -58.34 37.43 3.89
N LYS A 499 -58.77 38.64 3.50
CA LYS A 499 -60.06 39.22 3.89
C LYS A 499 -61.17 38.84 2.90
N GLU A 500 -60.88 38.86 1.59
CA GLU A 500 -61.83 38.46 0.54
C GLU A 500 -62.15 36.97 0.57
N GLN A 501 -61.16 36.10 0.87
CA GLN A 501 -61.38 34.65 1.00
C GLN A 501 -62.33 34.26 2.15
N LYS A 502 -62.69 35.18 3.05
CA LYS A 502 -63.61 34.94 4.16
C LYS A 502 -65.08 35.27 3.87
N GLU A 503 -65.39 35.98 2.79
CA GLU A 503 -66.77 36.29 2.40
C GLU A 503 -67.38 35.25 1.44
N PHE A 504 -66.55 34.44 0.78
CA PHE A 504 -66.98 33.54 -0.30
C PHE A 504 -67.60 32.19 0.13
N VAL A 505 -67.84 31.96 1.43
CA VAL A 505 -68.27 30.66 2.00
C VAL A 505 -69.72 30.71 2.54
N LYS A 506 -70.60 31.57 2.00
CA LYS A 506 -71.92 31.81 2.62
C LYS A 506 -73.19 31.53 1.81
N ASP A 507 -73.12 31.29 0.50
CA ASP A 507 -74.32 30.99 -0.31
C ASP A 507 -74.30 29.59 -0.94
N PHE A 508 -75.50 29.00 -1.01
CA PHE A 508 -75.75 27.55 -1.05
C PHE A 508 -75.95 26.97 -2.48
N HIS A 509 -75.80 25.64 -2.55
CA HIS A 509 -76.30 24.64 -3.53
C HIS A 509 -77.68 24.89 -4.18
N PRO A 510 -78.17 24.03 -5.11
CA PRO A 510 -77.53 23.35 -6.27
C PRO A 510 -78.42 23.36 -7.55
N ASP A 511 -77.93 22.97 -8.75
CA ASP A 511 -78.66 22.07 -9.69
C ASP A 511 -77.92 21.70 -11.01
N LYS A 512 -78.49 20.75 -11.77
CA LYS A 512 -78.01 20.10 -13.02
C LYS A 512 -78.37 20.91 -14.33
N PRO A 513 -78.09 20.42 -15.57
CA PRO A 513 -76.81 20.04 -16.22
C PRO A 513 -76.70 20.48 -17.73
N ILE A 514 -75.70 19.94 -18.47
CA ILE A 514 -75.71 19.61 -19.95
C ILE A 514 -75.34 20.69 -21.04
N LYS A 515 -74.32 20.33 -21.86
CA LYS A 515 -74.11 20.46 -23.36
C LYS A 515 -73.29 21.57 -24.09
N GLU A 516 -72.39 21.06 -24.96
CA GLU A 516 -72.18 21.31 -26.42
C GLU A 516 -72.04 22.76 -27.00
N LYS A 517 -70.90 23.12 -27.64
CA LYS A 517 -70.60 23.00 -29.11
C LYS A 517 -69.65 24.05 -29.74
N ASP A 518 -68.79 23.54 -30.64
CA ASP A 518 -68.26 24.02 -31.95
C ASP A 518 -67.92 25.51 -32.25
N LYS A 519 -66.70 25.78 -32.77
CA LYS A 519 -66.42 25.95 -34.22
C LYS A 519 -64.96 26.33 -34.60
N GLU A 520 -64.36 25.55 -35.51
CA GLU A 520 -63.78 25.92 -36.83
C GLU A 520 -63.45 27.41 -37.16
N LYS A 521 -62.43 27.80 -37.97
CA LYS A 521 -61.76 27.11 -39.11
C LYS A 521 -60.46 27.78 -39.67
N ASP A 522 -59.64 26.97 -40.37
CA ASP A 522 -58.73 27.16 -41.54
C ASP A 522 -57.80 28.39 -41.77
N ILE A 523 -56.56 28.10 -42.22
CA ILE A 523 -56.02 28.41 -43.59
C ILE A 523 -54.75 27.56 -43.89
N PHE A 524 -54.49 27.29 -45.17
CA PHE A 524 -53.50 26.35 -45.75
C PHE A 524 -52.28 27.07 -46.39
N GLU A 525 -51.11 26.42 -46.51
CA GLU A 525 -50.44 26.15 -47.82
C GLU A 525 -49.10 25.34 -47.71
N LYS A 526 -48.74 24.67 -48.83
CA LYS A 526 -47.56 23.79 -49.09
C LYS A 526 -47.28 23.82 -50.61
N PRO A 527 -46.03 23.64 -51.12
CA PRO A 527 -45.46 22.32 -51.49
C PRO A 527 -43.92 22.26 -51.28
N GLY A 528 -43.13 21.19 -51.44
CA GLY A 528 -43.28 19.85 -52.06
C GLY A 528 -42.26 19.67 -53.21
N ASP A 529 -41.59 18.54 -53.49
CA ASP A 529 -41.47 17.19 -52.88
C ASP A 529 -40.26 16.43 -53.55
N LYS A 530 -39.72 15.33 -53.00
CA LYS A 530 -39.08 14.24 -53.81
C LYS A 530 -38.85 12.87 -53.10
N PHE A 531 -38.86 11.82 -53.92
CA PHE A 531 -39.04 10.38 -53.62
C PHE A 531 -37.76 9.51 -53.71
N GLY A 532 -37.81 8.27 -53.21
CA GLY A 532 -36.97 7.16 -53.71
C GLY A 532 -36.98 5.84 -52.88
N ASP A 533 -37.85 4.87 -53.23
CA ASP A 533 -37.92 3.51 -52.62
C ASP A 533 -36.99 2.46 -53.28
N GLY A 534 -36.67 1.36 -52.57
CA GLY A 534 -35.71 0.33 -53.06
C GLY A 534 -35.71 -1.09 -52.43
N LYS A 535 -36.86 -1.75 -52.33
CA LYS A 535 -37.14 -3.23 -52.30
C LYS A 535 -36.11 -4.33 -51.86
N PHE A 536 -36.58 -5.17 -50.91
CA PHE A 536 -36.62 -6.67 -50.83
C PHE A 536 -35.37 -7.62 -50.86
N GLY A 537 -35.41 -8.64 -49.99
CA GLY A 537 -34.66 -9.92 -50.11
C GLY A 537 -34.82 -10.87 -48.89
N ASP A 538 -35.48 -12.03 -49.05
CA ASP A 538 -35.83 -13.02 -48.00
C ASP A 538 -34.71 -14.04 -47.64
N GLY A 539 -34.80 -14.79 -46.51
CA GLY A 539 -33.67 -15.68 -46.11
C GLY A 539 -33.73 -16.85 -45.09
N LYS A 540 -34.88 -17.37 -44.63
CA LYS A 540 -35.06 -18.75 -44.03
C LYS A 540 -34.47 -19.18 -42.65
N PHE A 541 -35.20 -20.15 -42.07
CA PHE A 541 -34.98 -20.97 -40.87
C PHE A 541 -34.19 -22.28 -41.14
N GLY A 542 -33.72 -22.99 -40.10
CA GLY A 542 -33.53 -24.47 -40.16
C GLY A 542 -32.66 -25.16 -39.10
N ASP A 543 -33.32 -25.84 -38.15
CA ASP A 543 -32.92 -26.89 -37.17
C ASP A 543 -31.63 -27.74 -37.34
N GLY A 544 -31.09 -28.31 -36.24
CA GLY A 544 -30.31 -29.56 -36.37
C GLY A 544 -29.43 -30.14 -35.22
N LYS A 545 -30.05 -30.80 -34.23
CA LYS A 545 -29.62 -32.07 -33.55
C LYS A 545 -28.34 -32.26 -32.70
N LEU A 546 -28.57 -33.06 -31.64
CA LEU A 546 -27.67 -33.79 -30.75
C LEU A 546 -26.78 -34.87 -31.39
N GLY A 547 -25.70 -35.21 -30.66
CA GLY A 547 -25.16 -36.57 -30.49
C GLY A 547 -23.68 -36.56 -30.08
N ASP A 548 -23.07 -37.48 -29.32
CA ASP A 548 -23.42 -38.43 -28.24
C ASP A 548 -22.11 -39.27 -28.02
N GLN A 549 -21.91 -39.84 -26.83
CA GLN A 549 -20.99 -40.94 -26.48
C GLN A 549 -19.46 -40.82 -26.60
N GLY A 550 -18.78 -41.44 -25.63
CA GLY A 550 -17.43 -42.03 -25.78
C GLY A 550 -16.49 -41.84 -24.58
N GLY A 551 -16.36 -42.86 -23.71
CA GLY A 551 -15.50 -42.80 -22.52
C GLY A 551 -14.44 -43.92 -22.42
N GLY A 552 -13.75 -43.97 -21.28
CA GLY A 552 -12.70 -44.95 -20.91
C GLY A 552 -11.31 -44.31 -20.77
N GLY A 553 -10.42 -44.70 -19.85
CA GLY A 553 -10.54 -45.69 -18.76
C GLY A 553 -9.17 -46.32 -18.41
N PHE A 554 -8.95 -46.63 -17.12
CA PHE A 554 -7.85 -47.44 -16.52
C PHE A 554 -6.44 -46.85 -16.33
N GLY A 555 -5.80 -47.19 -15.18
CA GLY A 555 -4.36 -47.54 -15.23
C GLY A 555 -3.43 -47.44 -14.01
N GLY A 556 -3.84 -47.66 -12.75
CA GLY A 556 -3.00 -47.41 -11.54
C GLY A 556 -1.69 -48.22 -11.28
N GLY A 557 -1.00 -47.86 -10.17
CA GLY A 557 0.12 -48.58 -9.51
C GLY A 557 1.40 -47.73 -9.31
N GLY A 558 2.18 -47.77 -8.21
CA GLY A 558 2.00 -48.41 -6.88
C GLY A 558 3.32 -48.74 -6.13
N GLY A 559 3.52 -48.25 -4.89
CA GLY A 559 4.58 -48.65 -3.92
C GLY A 559 5.85 -47.77 -3.85
N GLY A 560 6.60 -47.63 -2.73
CA GLY A 560 6.37 -48.06 -1.32
C GLY A 560 7.64 -48.09 -0.43
N PHE A 561 7.50 -47.71 0.85
CA PHE A 561 8.37 -47.96 2.05
C PHE A 561 9.67 -47.17 2.35
N GLY A 562 9.83 -46.78 3.63
CA GLY A 562 11.12 -46.76 4.36
C GLY A 562 11.39 -45.52 5.25
N ALA A 563 11.44 -45.65 6.59
CA ALA A 563 11.64 -44.53 7.53
C ALA A 563 12.57 -44.84 8.73
N ALA A 564 13.28 -43.82 9.24
CA ALA A 564 13.89 -43.65 10.59
C ALA A 564 14.85 -42.42 10.58
N ALA A 565 15.03 -41.58 11.61
CA ALA A 565 14.35 -41.40 12.91
C ALA A 565 14.54 -39.95 13.41
N GLN A 566 13.64 -39.45 14.27
CA GLN A 566 13.73 -38.12 14.93
C GLN A 566 14.12 -38.24 16.41
N ALA A 567 14.63 -37.13 16.98
CA ALA A 567 14.88 -36.98 18.42
C ALA A 567 13.94 -35.93 19.05
N ASP A 568 13.71 -36.05 20.35
CA ASP A 568 12.56 -35.50 21.10
C ASP A 568 12.49 -33.95 21.20
N PRO A 569 11.37 -33.30 20.78
CA PRO A 569 11.12 -31.87 20.98
C PRO A 569 11.00 -31.41 22.44
N MET A 570 10.56 -32.25 23.38
CA MET A 570 10.26 -31.83 24.75
C MET A 570 11.49 -31.34 25.52
N ALA A 571 12.68 -31.85 25.19
CA ALA A 571 13.94 -31.39 25.75
C ALA A 571 14.29 -29.94 25.36
N ARG A 572 13.74 -29.41 24.25
CA ARG A 572 13.96 -28.02 23.82
C ARG A 572 13.05 -27.03 24.53
N LEU A 573 11.81 -27.43 24.84
CA LEU A 573 10.82 -26.53 25.46
C LEU A 573 11.22 -26.15 26.89
N ALA A 574 11.61 -27.13 27.71
CA ALA A 574 12.05 -26.91 29.10
C ALA A 574 13.30 -25.98 29.18
N ALA A 575 14.18 -26.02 28.18
CA ALA A 575 15.35 -25.15 28.10
C ALA A 575 15.03 -23.69 27.70
N VAL A 576 13.84 -23.43 27.13
CA VAL A 576 13.35 -22.09 26.79
C VAL A 576 12.61 -21.47 27.97
N GLU A 577 11.72 -22.23 28.63
CA GLU A 577 10.96 -21.76 29.81
C GLU A 577 11.89 -21.35 30.96
N GLY A 578 12.98 -22.10 31.19
CA GLY A 578 14.00 -21.75 32.17
C GLY A 578 14.78 -20.45 31.90
N ARG A 579 14.77 -19.95 30.65
CA ARG A 579 15.42 -18.67 30.28
C ARG A 579 14.45 -17.49 30.32
N LEU A 580 13.14 -17.74 30.16
CA LEU A 580 12.11 -16.70 30.19
C LEU A 580 11.88 -16.15 31.61
N ASN A 581 11.94 -17.02 32.62
CA ASN A 581 11.72 -16.66 34.04
C ASN A 581 12.92 -15.95 34.71
N ALA A 582 13.97 -15.59 33.95
CA ALA A 582 15.20 -15.00 34.46
C ALA A 582 15.45 -13.54 34.00
N LEU A 583 14.45 -12.89 33.40
CA LEU A 583 14.53 -11.53 32.87
C LEU A 583 13.80 -10.53 33.78
N GLU A 584 14.54 -9.66 34.46
CA GLU A 584 13.96 -8.47 35.09
C GLU A 584 13.71 -7.34 34.07
N PRO A 585 12.73 -6.45 34.31
CA PRO A 585 12.36 -5.40 33.36
C PRO A 585 13.42 -4.29 33.22
N PHE A 586 13.60 -3.85 31.97
CA PHE A 586 14.75 -3.07 31.47
C PHE A 586 14.88 -1.59 31.95
N ILE A 587 14.01 -1.08 32.84
CA ILE A 587 14.06 0.32 33.28
C ILE A 587 13.86 0.44 34.80
N SER A 588 14.85 1.00 35.50
CA SER A 588 14.78 1.23 36.95
C SER A 588 13.89 2.43 37.32
N GLN A 589 13.21 2.33 38.47
CA GLN A 589 12.30 3.37 39.01
C GLN A 589 12.95 4.73 39.30
N ALA A 590 14.29 4.84 39.24
CA ALA A 590 15.00 6.10 39.49
C ALA A 590 14.94 7.12 38.34
N LEU A 591 14.48 6.73 37.14
CA LEU A 591 14.65 7.54 35.92
C LEU A 591 13.40 8.28 35.39
N ARG A 592 12.20 8.05 35.93
CA ARG A 592 10.94 8.72 35.49
C ARG A 592 9.93 8.97 36.64
N PRO A 593 10.11 10.02 37.46
CA PRO A 593 9.16 10.38 38.52
C PRO A 593 7.89 11.10 38.01
N ASP A 594 7.81 11.40 36.71
CA ASP A 594 6.79 12.23 36.05
C ASP A 594 5.47 11.52 35.70
N LEU A 595 5.36 10.21 35.94
CA LEU A 595 4.18 9.39 35.61
C LEU A 595 3.32 8.99 36.84
N THR A 596 3.56 9.59 38.01
CA THR A 596 2.91 9.19 39.27
C THR A 596 1.57 9.86 39.56
N THR A 597 1.07 10.73 38.68
CA THR A 597 -0.23 11.43 38.85
C THR A 597 -1.16 11.23 37.66
N GLY A 598 -1.68 10.01 37.52
CA GLY A 598 -2.91 9.79 36.76
C GLY A 598 -4.09 10.41 37.51
N ALA A 599 -4.90 11.21 36.82
CA ALA A 599 -6.19 11.66 37.35
C ALA A 599 -7.15 10.46 37.50
N TYR A 600 -8.09 10.58 38.44
CA TYR A 600 -9.08 9.57 38.86
C TYR A 600 -8.57 8.43 39.75
N ARG A 601 -8.60 8.69 41.07
CA ARG A 601 -9.13 7.67 42.00
C ARG A 601 -9.81 8.28 43.24
N GLN A 602 -10.88 7.58 43.63
CA GLN A 602 -11.60 7.54 44.91
C GLN A 602 -12.86 8.40 45.07
N GLU A 603 -13.99 7.69 45.13
CA GLU A 603 -14.64 7.45 46.43
C GLU A 603 -14.51 5.94 46.76
N ASP A 604 -13.96 5.64 47.94
CA ASP A 604 -14.30 4.63 48.97
C ASP A 604 -15.04 3.30 48.60
N ASP A 605 -14.88 2.17 49.30
CA ASP A 605 -14.54 2.01 50.73
C ASP A 605 -13.87 0.63 51.06
N GLN A 606 -13.32 0.52 52.27
CA GLN A 606 -12.87 -0.65 53.08
C GLN A 606 -12.90 -2.09 52.46
N THR A 607 -11.85 -2.90 52.65
CA THR A 607 -11.69 -3.71 53.88
C THR A 607 -10.25 -4.27 54.07
N THR A 608 -9.97 -4.79 55.27
CA THR A 608 -8.61 -4.97 55.84
C THR A 608 -8.13 -6.43 55.94
N ASP A 609 -6.81 -6.58 56.15
CA ASP A 609 -6.07 -7.72 56.74
C ASP A 609 -6.11 -9.09 56.01
N GLY A 610 -5.07 -9.93 56.05
CA GLY A 610 -3.71 -9.80 56.61
C GLY A 610 -3.03 -11.18 56.73
N GLU A 611 -1.68 -11.22 56.70
CA GLU A 611 -0.79 -12.23 57.33
C GLU A 611 -0.99 -13.76 57.04
N LEU A 612 0.00 -14.51 56.50
CA LEU A 612 1.14 -15.22 57.15
C LEU A 612 1.22 -16.61 56.43
N ASP A 613 2.29 -17.42 56.37
CA ASP A 613 3.73 -17.31 56.65
C ASP A 613 4.47 -18.39 55.80
N ALA A 614 5.81 -18.38 55.75
CA ALA A 614 6.61 -19.31 54.94
C ALA A 614 7.13 -20.53 55.72
N ALA A 615 7.10 -21.74 55.11
CA ALA A 615 7.90 -22.89 55.57
C ALA A 615 8.23 -23.96 54.51
N THR A 616 9.41 -23.81 53.87
CA THR A 616 10.48 -24.83 53.88
C THR A 616 10.33 -26.20 53.17
N LYS A 617 10.90 -26.27 51.95
CA LYS A 617 11.85 -27.28 51.38
C LYS A 617 11.45 -28.74 51.01
N ASN A 618 11.83 -29.06 49.77
CA ASN A 618 12.57 -30.27 49.28
C ASN A 618 12.05 -31.70 49.56
N SER A 619 11.81 -32.48 48.50
CA SER A 619 12.83 -33.40 47.92
C SER A 619 12.40 -33.98 46.56
N LEU A 620 13.37 -34.49 45.78
CA LEU A 620 13.15 -35.08 44.45
C LEU A 620 12.61 -36.52 44.46
N ASP A 621 12.15 -36.91 43.27
CA ASP A 621 12.37 -38.19 42.56
C ASP A 621 11.33 -39.32 42.55
N THR A 622 10.85 -39.55 41.32
CA THR A 622 10.52 -40.84 40.67
C THR A 622 9.50 -41.79 41.32
N LYS A 623 8.34 -41.93 40.65
CA LYS A 623 7.94 -43.17 39.94
C LYS A 623 6.57 -43.03 39.27
N VAL A 624 6.49 -43.48 38.02
CA VAL A 624 5.21 -43.85 37.37
C VAL A 624 4.80 -45.24 37.89
N PRO A 625 3.53 -45.43 38.25
CA PRO A 625 2.79 -46.53 37.64
C PRO A 625 1.33 -46.18 37.27
N ASP A 626 0.99 -46.48 36.01
CA ASP A 626 -0.26 -47.02 35.48
C ASP A 626 -1.63 -46.63 36.09
N THR A 627 -2.42 -45.98 35.22
CA THR A 627 -3.90 -46.09 35.09
C THR A 627 -4.75 -46.34 36.35
N ILE A 628 -5.40 -45.29 36.83
CA ILE A 628 -6.75 -45.39 37.42
C ILE A 628 -7.73 -44.64 36.53
N THR A 629 -8.66 -45.39 35.93
CA THR A 629 -9.78 -44.87 35.15
C THR A 629 -10.78 -44.16 36.06
N LEU A 630 -10.91 -42.84 35.96
CA LEU A 630 -12.02 -42.09 36.55
C LEU A 630 -12.85 -41.43 35.44
N ASN A 631 -13.92 -42.11 35.05
CA ASN A 631 -14.92 -41.55 34.16
C ASN A 631 -15.75 -40.47 34.86
N ASN A 632 -16.00 -39.41 34.10
CA ASN A 632 -17.09 -38.44 34.25
C ASN A 632 -17.11 -37.54 35.51
N LYS A 633 -16.60 -36.32 35.32
CA LYS A 633 -17.54 -35.18 35.24
C LYS A 633 -17.68 -34.76 33.79
N HIS A 634 -18.92 -34.56 33.33
CA HIS A 634 -19.19 -34.01 32.00
C HIS A 634 -18.76 -32.54 31.94
N THR A 635 -17.52 -32.27 31.58
CA THR A 635 -17.24 -31.10 30.76
C THR A 635 -17.87 -31.37 29.40
N HIS A 636 -18.93 -30.63 29.05
CA HIS A 636 -19.31 -30.52 27.65
C HIS A 636 -18.04 -30.09 26.86
N PRO A 637 -17.72 -30.73 25.72
CA PRO A 637 -16.58 -30.29 24.93
C PRO A 637 -16.75 -28.80 24.62
N MET A 638 -15.73 -27.98 24.92
CA MET A 638 -15.84 -26.54 24.71
C MET A 638 -16.19 -26.28 23.25
N LYS A 639 -17.28 -25.55 23.03
CA LYS A 639 -17.80 -25.25 21.70
C LYS A 639 -16.76 -24.42 20.95
N LYS A 640 -16.18 -25.00 19.90
CA LYS A 640 -15.16 -24.35 19.10
C LYS A 640 -15.76 -23.59 17.91
N LEU A 641 -15.44 -22.31 17.79
CA LEU A 641 -15.68 -21.49 16.61
C LEU A 641 -14.41 -21.47 15.74
N LEU A 642 -14.57 -21.75 14.45
CA LEU A 642 -13.52 -21.63 13.44
C LEU A 642 -13.70 -20.31 12.69
N ILE A 643 -12.68 -19.46 12.66
CA ILE A 643 -12.65 -18.27 11.79
C ILE A 643 -11.73 -18.58 10.62
N ILE A 644 -12.27 -18.56 9.40
CA ILE A 644 -11.50 -18.75 8.17
C ILE A 644 -11.30 -17.40 7.51
N SER A 645 -10.07 -17.04 7.19
CA SER A 645 -9.70 -15.69 6.73
C SER A 645 -8.49 -15.69 5.80
N GLN A 646 -8.13 -14.54 5.23
CA GLN A 646 -6.82 -14.36 4.60
C GLN A 646 -5.75 -14.22 5.69
N LEU A 647 -4.51 -14.64 5.42
CA LEU A 647 -3.34 -14.44 6.30
C LEU A 647 -3.16 -12.97 6.75
N HIS A 648 -3.64 -12.02 5.95
CA HIS A 648 -3.52 -10.58 6.16
C HIS A 648 -4.79 -9.91 6.73
N ASP A 649 -5.82 -10.69 7.12
CA ASP A 649 -7.09 -10.16 7.64
C ASP A 649 -7.00 -9.77 9.12
N ALA A 650 -6.43 -8.59 9.39
CA ALA A 650 -6.26 -8.05 10.75
C ALA A 650 -7.56 -8.04 11.58
N VAL A 651 -8.73 -7.88 10.94
CA VAL A 651 -10.04 -7.92 11.61
C VAL A 651 -10.35 -9.33 12.12
N ALA A 652 -9.99 -10.39 11.38
CA ALA A 652 -10.20 -11.77 11.84
C ALA A 652 -9.43 -12.07 13.12
N PHE A 653 -8.19 -11.58 13.24
CA PHE A 653 -7.37 -11.73 14.43
C PHE A 653 -7.87 -10.87 15.61
N ALA A 654 -8.22 -9.60 15.37
CA ALA A 654 -8.80 -8.74 16.40
C ALA A 654 -10.14 -9.29 16.94
N LEU A 655 -10.97 -9.86 16.06
CA LEU A 655 -12.21 -10.53 16.43
C LEU A 655 -11.96 -11.79 17.27
N ALA A 656 -10.95 -12.59 16.92
CA ALA A 656 -10.56 -13.77 17.69
C ALA A 656 -10.08 -13.40 19.10
N ASP A 657 -9.26 -12.34 19.24
CA ASP A 657 -8.79 -11.82 20.52
C ASP A 657 -9.96 -11.34 21.40
N VAL A 658 -10.89 -10.53 20.87
CA VAL A 658 -12.09 -10.11 21.62
C VAL A 658 -12.93 -11.32 22.07
N LEU A 659 -13.08 -12.34 21.22
CA LEU A 659 -13.81 -13.57 21.58
C LEU A 659 -13.06 -14.43 22.61
N HIS A 660 -11.72 -14.49 22.56
CA HIS A 660 -10.89 -15.14 23.57
C HIS A 660 -11.00 -14.43 24.93
N GLN A 661 -10.94 -13.10 24.94
CA GLN A 661 -11.07 -12.27 26.15
C GLN A 661 -12.45 -12.42 26.82
N GLN A 662 -13.51 -12.64 26.04
CA GLN A 662 -14.84 -12.94 26.59
C GLN A 662 -14.92 -14.33 27.26
N GLY A 663 -14.02 -15.27 26.95
CA GLY A 663 -13.88 -16.57 27.63
C GLY A 663 -15.03 -17.56 27.42
N GLN A 664 -16.01 -17.26 26.56
CA GLN A 664 -17.22 -18.09 26.38
C GLN A 664 -17.09 -19.14 25.26
N LEU A 665 -16.09 -19.01 24.40
CA LEU A 665 -15.84 -19.91 23.26
C LEU A 665 -14.35 -20.23 23.15
N GLN A 666 -14.04 -21.43 22.65
CA GLN A 666 -12.72 -21.68 22.08
C GLN A 666 -12.73 -21.18 20.63
N VAL A 667 -11.82 -20.30 20.24
CA VAL A 667 -11.72 -19.82 18.85
C VAL A 667 -10.39 -20.24 18.25
N ASP A 668 -10.42 -20.79 17.04
CA ASP A 668 -9.26 -21.06 16.20
C ASP A 668 -9.37 -20.25 14.90
N CYS A 669 -8.30 -19.57 14.52
CA CYS A 669 -8.17 -18.94 13.20
C CYS A 669 -7.43 -19.87 12.25
N LEU A 670 -7.96 -20.00 11.03
CA LEU A 670 -7.32 -20.62 9.87
C LEU A 670 -7.18 -19.59 8.76
N THR A 671 -6.00 -19.57 8.15
CA THR A 671 -5.67 -18.73 7.00
C THR A 671 -5.80 -19.52 5.69
N ASP A 672 -5.81 -18.80 4.57
CA ASP A 672 -5.64 -19.36 3.24
C ASP A 672 -4.35 -20.19 3.13
N ALA A 673 -3.26 -19.75 3.76
CA ALA A 673 -2.00 -20.49 3.83
C ALA A 673 -2.13 -21.81 4.63
N ASP A 674 -2.84 -21.82 5.75
CA ASP A 674 -3.10 -23.05 6.53
C ASP A 674 -3.91 -24.07 5.72
N LEU A 675 -4.89 -23.60 4.94
CA LEU A 675 -5.74 -24.45 4.09
C LEU A 675 -4.96 -25.02 2.89
N LEU A 676 -4.10 -24.22 2.25
CA LEU A 676 -3.27 -24.62 1.12
C LEU A 676 -2.16 -25.60 1.50
N THR A 677 -1.66 -25.51 2.74
CA THR A 677 -0.59 -26.39 3.25
C THR A 677 -1.10 -27.58 4.06
N ALA A 678 -2.42 -27.70 4.26
CA ALA A 678 -3.04 -28.81 4.98
C ALA A 678 -2.71 -30.17 4.32
N PRO A 679 -1.93 -31.06 4.97
CA PRO A 679 -1.51 -32.33 4.38
C PRO A 679 -2.65 -33.33 4.16
N ASP A 680 -3.81 -33.14 4.79
CA ASP A 680 -4.94 -34.06 4.71
C ASP A 680 -6.27 -33.32 4.92
N TRP A 681 -7.03 -33.13 3.85
CA TRP A 681 -8.38 -32.57 3.90
C TRP A 681 -9.37 -33.55 3.28
N ARG A 682 -10.40 -33.91 4.05
CA ARG A 682 -11.32 -35.02 3.79
C ARG A 682 -12.74 -34.57 3.96
N VAL A 683 -13.57 -34.80 2.95
CA VAL A 683 -15.03 -34.64 3.02
C VAL A 683 -15.66 -35.89 2.44
N TRP A 684 -16.46 -36.59 3.23
CA TRP A 684 -17.14 -37.82 2.84
C TRP A 684 -18.65 -37.70 3.10
N LEU A 685 -19.44 -38.03 2.09
CA LEU A 685 -20.89 -38.14 2.21
C LEU A 685 -21.25 -39.56 2.66
N THR A 686 -21.96 -39.68 3.78
CA THR A 686 -22.69 -40.91 4.14
C THR A 686 -24.16 -40.76 3.70
N THR A 687 -24.96 -41.82 3.83
CA THR A 687 -26.38 -41.80 3.43
C THR A 687 -27.21 -40.70 4.11
N ASP A 688 -26.82 -40.31 5.33
CA ASP A 688 -27.64 -39.44 6.20
C ASP A 688 -26.87 -38.25 6.80
N THR A 689 -25.53 -38.21 6.68
CA THR A 689 -24.68 -37.14 7.24
C THR A 689 -23.44 -36.85 6.39
N THR A 690 -22.95 -35.60 6.44
CA THR A 690 -21.62 -35.27 5.91
C THR A 690 -20.59 -35.31 7.03
N HIS A 691 -19.52 -36.07 6.83
CA HIS A 691 -18.34 -36.08 7.67
C HIS A 691 -17.23 -35.30 7.00
N TRP A 692 -16.50 -34.50 7.78
CA TRP A 692 -15.30 -33.83 7.32
C TRP A 692 -14.21 -33.87 8.38
N GLN A 693 -12.96 -33.90 7.92
CA GLN A 693 -11.75 -33.78 8.72
C GLN A 693 -10.75 -32.89 7.96
N LEU A 694 -10.15 -31.94 8.67
CA LEU A 694 -9.05 -31.11 8.20
C LEU A 694 -7.88 -31.27 9.17
N THR A 695 -6.75 -31.75 8.67
CA THR A 695 -5.49 -31.84 9.40
C THR A 695 -4.55 -30.77 8.85
N LEU A 696 -4.07 -29.87 9.70
CA LEU A 696 -3.11 -28.82 9.34
C LEU A 696 -1.67 -29.34 9.41
N ALA A 697 -0.75 -28.62 8.76
CA ALA A 697 0.68 -28.98 8.74
C ALA A 697 1.34 -28.96 10.13
N ASP A 698 0.79 -28.17 11.07
CA ASP A 698 1.21 -28.11 12.47
C ASP A 698 0.68 -29.27 13.35
N GLY A 699 -0.15 -30.15 12.78
CA GLY A 699 -0.76 -31.29 13.47
C GLY A 699 -2.09 -31.00 14.16
N ARG A 700 -2.64 -29.77 14.10
CA ARG A 700 -4.01 -29.49 14.55
C ARG A 700 -5.02 -30.23 13.67
N VAL A 701 -6.03 -30.84 14.30
CA VAL A 701 -7.10 -31.57 13.62
C VAL A 701 -8.47 -30.96 13.94
N PHE A 702 -9.22 -30.65 12.90
CA PHE A 702 -10.59 -30.13 12.96
C PHE A 702 -11.55 -31.13 12.32
N THR A 703 -12.72 -31.30 12.94
CA THR A 703 -13.76 -32.25 12.50
C THR A 703 -15.14 -31.70 12.78
N ASN A 704 -16.18 -32.33 12.23
CA ASN A 704 -17.57 -32.04 12.58
C ASN A 704 -17.93 -32.30 14.07
N ALA A 705 -17.13 -33.09 14.79
CA ALA A 705 -17.29 -33.35 16.22
C ALA A 705 -16.56 -32.34 17.11
N THR A 706 -15.45 -31.75 16.62
CA THR A 706 -14.63 -30.77 17.36
C THR A 706 -14.93 -29.32 17.01
N THR A 707 -15.78 -29.06 16.00
CA THR A 707 -16.06 -27.73 15.46
C THR A 707 -17.56 -27.44 15.52
N GLN A 708 -17.96 -26.49 16.37
CA GLN A 708 -19.37 -26.14 16.56
C GLN A 708 -19.90 -25.22 15.45
N ALA A 709 -19.10 -24.24 15.05
CA ALA A 709 -19.45 -23.27 14.03
C ALA A 709 -18.23 -22.82 13.20
N ILE A 710 -18.48 -22.36 11.97
CA ILE A 710 -17.48 -21.76 11.08
C ILE A 710 -17.97 -20.39 10.60
N TYR A 711 -17.16 -19.36 10.80
CA TYR A 711 -17.33 -18.02 10.23
C TYR A 711 -16.29 -17.81 9.13
N SER A 712 -16.75 -17.73 7.87
CA SER A 712 -15.87 -17.52 6.71
C SER A 712 -15.82 -16.04 6.33
N ARG A 713 -14.60 -15.49 6.35
CA ARG A 713 -14.22 -14.17 5.84
C ARG A 713 -13.36 -14.28 4.58
N LEU A 714 -13.06 -15.51 4.14
CA LEU A 714 -12.19 -15.81 3.01
C LEU A 714 -12.84 -15.34 1.70
N THR A 715 -12.23 -14.36 1.05
CA THR A 715 -12.70 -13.78 -0.21
C THR A 715 -12.29 -14.61 -1.42
N LEU A 716 -11.07 -15.14 -1.40
CA LEU A 716 -10.42 -15.80 -2.52
C LEU A 716 -9.34 -16.76 -1.99
N LEU A 717 -9.20 -17.96 -2.56
CA LEU A 717 -8.02 -18.80 -2.31
C LEU A 717 -7.09 -18.70 -3.53
N GLN A 718 -5.79 -18.48 -3.30
CA GLN A 718 -4.79 -18.39 -4.37
C GLN A 718 -3.81 -19.56 -4.23
N PRO A 719 -3.96 -20.65 -5.00
CA PRO A 719 -2.99 -21.74 -4.99
C PRO A 719 -1.63 -21.27 -5.52
N ALA A 720 -0.56 -21.98 -5.14
CA ALA A 720 0.76 -21.73 -5.70
C ALA A 720 0.74 -21.77 -7.24
N PRO A 721 1.41 -20.84 -7.93
CA PRO A 721 1.35 -20.75 -9.38
C PRO A 721 1.97 -22.00 -10.02
N PHE A 722 1.18 -22.67 -10.86
CA PHE A 722 1.63 -23.75 -11.72
C PHE A 722 2.38 -23.18 -12.92
N ALA A 723 3.29 -23.96 -13.51
CA ALA A 723 4.05 -23.56 -14.71
C ALA A 723 3.15 -23.20 -15.92
N ASN A 724 1.88 -23.62 -15.89
CA ASN A 724 0.84 -23.25 -16.82
C ASN A 724 -0.21 -22.38 -16.09
N PRO A 725 -0.48 -21.14 -16.54
CA PRO A 725 -1.52 -20.29 -15.96
C PRO A 725 -2.92 -20.92 -15.99
N ALA A 726 -3.23 -21.72 -17.02
CA ALA A 726 -4.53 -22.42 -17.08
C ALA A 726 -4.66 -23.46 -15.96
N ASP A 727 -3.57 -24.14 -15.58
CA ASP A 727 -3.57 -25.09 -14.46
C ASP A 727 -3.67 -24.36 -13.12
N THR A 728 -3.16 -23.12 -13.02
CA THR A 728 -3.35 -22.25 -11.84
C THR A 728 -4.80 -21.81 -11.70
N HIS A 729 -5.44 -21.34 -12.77
CA HIS A 729 -6.86 -20.99 -12.77
C HIS A 729 -7.76 -22.21 -12.53
N TYR A 730 -7.40 -23.37 -13.10
CA TYR A 730 -8.10 -24.62 -12.86
C TYR A 730 -7.97 -25.06 -11.39
N ALA A 731 -6.75 -25.07 -10.83
CA ALA A 731 -6.54 -25.36 -9.43
C ALA A 731 -7.30 -24.37 -8.52
N GLN A 732 -7.34 -23.09 -8.87
CA GLN A 732 -8.11 -22.08 -8.13
C GLN A 732 -9.61 -22.36 -8.17
N ALA A 733 -10.16 -22.72 -9.34
CA ALA A 733 -11.56 -23.08 -9.50
C ALA A 733 -11.92 -24.37 -8.74
N GLU A 734 -11.06 -25.38 -8.77
CA GLU A 734 -11.21 -26.63 -8.01
C GLU A 734 -11.13 -26.38 -6.49
N TRP A 735 -10.15 -25.62 -6.00
CA TRP A 735 -10.06 -25.22 -4.59
C TRP A 735 -11.28 -24.42 -4.13
N TYR A 736 -11.76 -23.49 -4.97
CA TYR A 736 -12.98 -22.74 -4.70
C TYR A 736 -14.21 -23.67 -4.65
N ALA A 737 -14.36 -24.58 -5.60
CA ALA A 737 -15.46 -25.54 -5.63
C ALA A 737 -15.43 -26.49 -4.42
N LEU A 738 -14.25 -26.92 -3.98
CA LEU A 738 -14.06 -27.80 -2.83
C LEU A 738 -14.37 -27.05 -1.51
N LEU A 739 -13.90 -25.80 -1.35
CA LEU A 739 -14.24 -24.94 -0.21
C LEU A 739 -15.72 -24.58 -0.16
N ALA A 740 -16.32 -24.19 -1.29
CA ALA A 740 -17.75 -23.90 -1.38
C ALA A 740 -18.59 -25.16 -1.09
N GLY A 741 -18.22 -26.31 -1.66
CA GLY A 741 -18.85 -27.60 -1.41
C GLY A 741 -18.77 -28.03 0.05
N TRP A 742 -17.60 -27.87 0.69
CA TRP A 742 -17.44 -28.14 2.13
C TRP A 742 -18.29 -27.21 2.99
N LEU A 743 -18.24 -25.89 2.76
CA LEU A 743 -19.01 -24.88 3.51
C LEU A 743 -20.53 -24.97 3.27
N GLN A 744 -20.98 -25.61 2.19
CA GLN A 744 -22.38 -25.98 1.98
C GLN A 744 -22.76 -27.27 2.73
N ASN A 745 -21.82 -28.20 2.93
CA ASN A 745 -22.06 -29.54 3.46
C ASN A 745 -21.34 -29.77 4.82
N LEU A 746 -21.44 -28.81 5.75
CA LEU A 746 -20.79 -28.89 7.06
C LEU A 746 -21.42 -29.91 8.04
N GLY A 747 -22.52 -30.57 7.66
CA GLY A 747 -23.22 -31.56 8.48
C GLY A 747 -23.80 -30.95 9.75
N THR A 748 -23.30 -31.37 10.91
CA THR A 748 -23.71 -30.84 12.23
C THR A 748 -23.03 -29.54 12.61
N THR A 749 -21.94 -29.15 11.93
CA THR A 749 -21.24 -27.89 12.16
C THR A 749 -22.02 -26.73 11.51
N ARG A 750 -22.29 -25.67 12.27
CA ARG A 750 -23.05 -24.51 11.78
C ARG A 750 -22.17 -23.60 10.90
N ARG A 751 -22.66 -23.14 9.75
CA ARG A 751 -22.06 -21.98 9.05
C ARG A 751 -22.65 -20.69 9.60
N LEU A 752 -21.84 -19.69 9.88
CA LEU A 752 -22.27 -18.34 10.24
C LEU A 752 -22.14 -17.45 9.00
N GLY A 753 -23.25 -16.89 8.52
CA GLY A 753 -23.34 -16.09 7.29
C GLY A 753 -23.73 -16.87 6.02
N ALA A 754 -24.11 -16.12 4.97
CA ALA A 754 -24.47 -16.67 3.66
C ALA A 754 -23.25 -17.01 2.80
N LEU A 755 -23.39 -17.92 1.83
CA LEU A 755 -22.40 -18.11 0.76
C LEU A 755 -22.84 -17.36 -0.49
N SER A 756 -21.89 -16.73 -1.17
CA SER A 756 -22.13 -16.10 -2.48
C SER A 756 -21.75 -17.06 -3.61
N PRO A 757 -22.42 -17.02 -4.78
CA PRO A 757 -21.96 -17.72 -5.97
C PRO A 757 -20.55 -17.28 -6.43
N THR A 758 -20.10 -16.09 -6.02
CA THR A 758 -18.84 -15.45 -6.50
C THR A 758 -17.74 -15.32 -5.45
N THR A 759 -18.02 -15.61 -4.17
CA THR A 759 -17.03 -15.56 -3.08
C THR A 759 -17.32 -16.63 -2.01
N LEU A 760 -16.27 -17.16 -1.35
CA LEU A 760 -16.37 -18.13 -0.24
C LEU A 760 -16.86 -17.53 1.08
N ALA A 761 -17.27 -16.28 1.02
CA ALA A 761 -17.91 -15.50 2.06
C ALA A 761 -19.03 -14.68 1.39
N ALA A 762 -19.78 -13.90 2.16
CA ALA A 762 -20.86 -13.12 1.58
C ALA A 762 -20.35 -11.81 0.94
N ASN A 763 -20.34 -11.74 -0.39
CA ASN A 763 -20.07 -10.50 -1.14
C ASN A 763 -20.76 -10.54 -2.52
N THR A 764 -21.18 -9.37 -3.01
CA THR A 764 -21.75 -9.15 -4.35
C THR A 764 -20.75 -8.36 -5.19
N ALA A 765 -20.05 -8.99 -6.14
CA ALA A 765 -18.88 -8.40 -6.80
C ALA A 765 -19.15 -7.21 -7.77
N ASN A 766 -20.40 -6.76 -7.94
CA ASN A 766 -20.78 -5.74 -8.93
C ASN A 766 -21.24 -4.42 -8.26
N PRO A 767 -20.47 -3.32 -8.37
CA PRO A 767 -20.81 -2.02 -7.75
C PRO A 767 -22.15 -1.43 -8.20
N LEU A 768 -22.53 -1.57 -9.48
CA LEU A 768 -23.80 -1.04 -10.00
C LEU A 768 -25.00 -1.83 -9.46
N LEU A 769 -24.84 -3.15 -9.31
CA LEU A 769 -25.85 -3.99 -8.67
C LEU A 769 -26.02 -3.60 -7.18
N ARG A 770 -24.92 -3.36 -6.45
CA ARG A 770 -24.98 -2.92 -5.05
C ARG A 770 -25.76 -1.62 -4.88
N LEU A 771 -25.46 -0.61 -5.70
CA LEU A 771 -26.14 0.69 -5.66
C LEU A 771 -27.62 0.58 -6.02
N SER A 772 -27.96 -0.26 -7.02
CA SER A 772 -29.34 -0.56 -7.38
C SER A 772 -30.11 -1.22 -6.22
N GLN A 773 -29.47 -2.14 -5.49
CA GLN A 773 -30.08 -2.81 -4.33
C GLN A 773 -30.23 -1.86 -3.12
N LEU A 774 -29.21 -1.02 -2.84
CA LEU A 774 -29.30 0.03 -1.82
C LEU A 774 -30.49 0.98 -2.10
N ALA A 775 -30.63 1.44 -3.35
CA ALA A 775 -31.72 2.30 -3.76
C ALA A 775 -33.10 1.59 -3.71
N GLN A 776 -33.17 0.29 -4.02
CA GLN A 776 -34.39 -0.52 -3.91
C GLN A 776 -34.80 -0.79 -2.44
N ALA A 777 -33.84 -0.79 -1.51
CA ALA A 777 -34.08 -0.81 -0.07
C ALA A 777 -34.31 0.60 0.53
N GLY A 778 -34.60 1.60 -0.31
CA GLY A 778 -34.95 2.96 0.12
C GLY A 778 -33.80 3.79 0.69
N LEU A 779 -32.55 3.30 0.63
CA LEU A 779 -31.40 4.03 1.16
C LEU A 779 -30.98 5.16 0.21
N PRO A 780 -30.58 6.34 0.73
CA PRO A 780 -30.18 7.46 -0.10
C PRO A 780 -28.83 7.17 -0.75
N VAL A 781 -28.81 6.78 -2.02
CA VAL A 781 -27.55 6.51 -2.74
C VAL A 781 -26.91 7.78 -3.32
N ALA A 782 -25.60 7.73 -3.54
CA ALA A 782 -24.89 8.73 -4.33
C ALA A 782 -25.21 8.56 -5.83
N ASP A 783 -25.35 9.67 -6.56
CA ASP A 783 -25.58 9.64 -8.00
C ASP A 783 -24.34 9.11 -8.73
N MET A 784 -24.49 7.95 -9.41
CA MET A 784 -23.46 7.37 -10.27
C MET A 784 -24.03 7.02 -11.63
N THR A 785 -23.28 7.35 -12.69
CA THR A 785 -23.56 6.87 -14.04
C THR A 785 -22.41 6.04 -14.57
N ALA A 786 -22.76 4.88 -15.13
CA ALA A 786 -21.83 4.00 -15.82
C ALA A 786 -21.71 4.43 -17.29
N SER A 787 -20.50 4.78 -17.71
CA SER A 787 -20.18 4.95 -19.13
C SER A 787 -19.75 3.60 -19.71
N THR A 788 -20.50 3.08 -20.67
CA THR A 788 -20.14 1.84 -21.37
C THR A 788 -19.12 2.11 -22.48
N GLN A 789 -17.83 2.06 -22.14
CA GLN A 789 -16.79 1.73 -23.11
C GLN A 789 -16.24 0.32 -22.81
N ALA A 790 -16.07 -0.47 -23.88
CA ALA A 790 -15.86 -1.93 -23.90
C ALA A 790 -17.10 -2.77 -23.48
N THR A 791 -17.54 -3.61 -24.42
CA THR A 791 -18.70 -4.49 -24.32
C THR A 791 -18.38 -5.82 -23.62
N THR A 792 -19.02 -6.11 -22.49
CA THR A 792 -19.64 -7.44 -22.20
C THR A 792 -20.46 -7.41 -20.90
N MET A 793 -21.53 -8.22 -20.86
CA MET A 793 -22.52 -8.37 -19.76
C MET A 793 -23.37 -7.13 -19.44
N GLY A 794 -24.64 -7.17 -19.84
CA GLY A 794 -25.52 -5.99 -19.89
C GLY A 794 -26.69 -5.97 -18.90
N GLN A 795 -27.12 -4.75 -18.61
CA GLN A 795 -28.49 -4.34 -18.29
C GLN A 795 -28.75 -3.05 -19.08
N PRO A 796 -29.92 -2.85 -19.72
CA PRO A 796 -30.25 -1.57 -20.32
C PRO A 796 -30.52 -0.51 -19.25
N ALA A 797 -30.14 0.74 -19.52
CA ALA A 797 -30.48 1.88 -18.66
C ALA A 797 -32.01 2.04 -18.53
N ARG A 798 -32.48 2.59 -17.42
CA ARG A 798 -33.92 2.84 -17.22
C ARG A 798 -34.44 3.84 -18.27
N PRO A 799 -35.69 3.69 -18.74
CA PRO A 799 -36.27 4.47 -19.84
C PRO A 799 -36.58 5.95 -19.50
N ASP A 800 -36.29 6.40 -18.27
CA ASP A 800 -36.48 7.76 -17.76
C ASP A 800 -35.19 8.62 -17.79
N SER A 801 -34.03 8.04 -18.13
CA SER A 801 -32.76 8.77 -18.24
C SER A 801 -32.71 9.70 -19.46
N THR A 802 -32.94 11.01 -19.24
CA THR A 802 -32.74 12.05 -20.26
C THR A 802 -31.30 12.57 -20.23
N PRO A 803 -30.65 12.83 -21.39
CA PRO A 803 -29.31 13.41 -21.42
C PRO A 803 -29.32 14.86 -20.92
N GLY A 804 -28.77 15.09 -19.73
CA GLY A 804 -28.70 16.39 -19.05
C GLY A 804 -27.33 16.65 -18.45
N VAL A 805 -27.04 17.91 -18.09
CA VAL A 805 -25.72 18.36 -17.62
C VAL A 805 -25.29 17.62 -16.35
N TRP A 806 -24.12 16.99 -16.41
CA TRP A 806 -23.54 16.20 -15.34
C TRP A 806 -23.01 17.06 -14.18
N GLN A 807 -23.41 16.74 -12.95
CA GLN A 807 -22.71 17.14 -11.73
C GLN A 807 -22.59 15.93 -10.81
N GLN A 808 -21.36 15.51 -10.50
CA GLN A 808 -21.09 14.56 -9.43
C GLN A 808 -21.31 15.29 -8.09
N GLU A 809 -22.16 14.76 -7.21
CA GLU A 809 -22.38 15.37 -5.90
C GLU A 809 -21.07 15.31 -5.08
N PRO A 810 -20.48 16.45 -4.66
CA PRO A 810 -19.21 16.44 -3.96
C PRO A 810 -19.40 15.88 -2.54
N LEU A 811 -18.72 14.76 -2.29
CA LEU A 811 -18.67 14.04 -1.02
C LEU A 811 -17.53 14.57 -0.14
N LEU A 812 -17.71 14.49 1.17
CA LEU A 812 -16.72 14.77 2.21
C LEU A 812 -16.03 13.46 2.61
N ASN A 813 -14.80 13.55 3.13
CA ASN A 813 -14.09 12.40 3.71
C ASN A 813 -14.62 12.03 5.12
N GLN A 814 -15.93 12.16 5.34
CA GLN A 814 -16.61 11.65 6.53
C GLN A 814 -17.32 10.35 6.16
N TYR A 815 -16.84 9.25 6.72
CA TYR A 815 -17.38 7.91 6.54
C TYR A 815 -17.95 7.41 7.86
N GLN A 816 -19.11 6.75 7.80
CA GLN A 816 -19.75 6.05 8.91
C GLN A 816 -20.48 4.84 8.34
N SER A 817 -20.71 3.81 9.15
CA SER A 817 -21.45 2.62 8.74
C SER A 817 -22.65 2.35 9.64
N VAL A 818 -23.53 1.48 9.15
CA VAL A 818 -24.54 0.78 9.95
C VAL A 818 -24.29 -0.71 9.80
N LEU A 819 -24.12 -1.38 10.93
CA LEU A 819 -23.90 -2.83 11.02
C LEU A 819 -25.18 -3.51 11.51
N ALA A 820 -25.68 -4.47 10.74
CA ALA A 820 -26.83 -5.31 11.07
C ALA A 820 -26.39 -6.75 11.39
N LEU A 821 -26.79 -7.20 12.58
CA LEU A 821 -26.43 -8.48 13.20
C LEU A 821 -27.74 -9.20 13.59
N GLY A 822 -28.32 -9.92 12.64
CA GLY A 822 -29.73 -10.31 12.69
C GLY A 822 -30.62 -9.08 12.89
N GLN A 823 -31.48 -9.10 13.91
CA GLN A 823 -32.37 -7.97 14.23
C GLN A 823 -31.67 -6.78 14.93
N THR A 824 -30.41 -6.93 15.34
CA THR A 824 -29.66 -5.90 16.09
C THR A 824 -28.93 -4.97 15.13
N LEU A 825 -28.92 -3.68 15.42
CA LEU A 825 -28.22 -2.65 14.63
C LEU A 825 -27.22 -1.87 15.49
N THR A 826 -26.03 -1.64 14.97
CA THR A 826 -24.98 -0.79 15.56
C THR A 826 -24.40 0.21 14.55
N GLY A 827 -23.60 1.15 15.05
CA GLY A 827 -23.07 2.29 14.28
C GLY A 827 -23.84 3.59 14.52
N SER A 828 -23.17 4.73 14.36
CA SER A 828 -23.71 6.08 14.67
C SER A 828 -24.92 6.48 13.83
N LEU A 829 -25.09 5.87 12.66
CA LEU A 829 -26.20 6.12 11.73
C LEU A 829 -27.33 5.08 11.86
N ALA A 830 -27.26 4.13 12.79
CA ALA A 830 -28.25 3.08 12.94
C ALA A 830 -29.68 3.63 13.19
N SER A 831 -29.80 4.74 13.91
CA SER A 831 -31.09 5.42 14.14
C SER A 831 -31.63 6.18 12.92
N LEU A 832 -30.81 6.41 11.88
CA LEU A 832 -31.19 7.13 10.66
C LEU A 832 -31.48 6.19 9.49
N PHE A 833 -30.68 5.12 9.32
CA PHE A 833 -30.76 4.23 8.17
C PHE A 833 -31.05 2.76 8.51
N GLY A 834 -31.18 2.43 9.79
CA GLY A 834 -31.34 1.07 10.29
C GLY A 834 -32.45 0.26 9.63
N GLU A 835 -33.63 0.85 9.43
CA GLU A 835 -34.78 0.20 8.80
C GLU A 835 -34.49 -0.19 7.33
N GLY A 836 -33.88 0.71 6.55
CA GLY A 836 -33.47 0.42 5.17
C GLY A 836 -32.35 -0.62 5.09
N VAL A 837 -31.44 -0.64 6.08
CA VAL A 837 -30.40 -1.68 6.18
C VAL A 837 -31.00 -3.05 6.54
N GLN A 838 -31.98 -3.10 7.45
CA GLN A 838 -32.74 -4.33 7.74
C GLN A 838 -33.55 -4.80 6.52
N GLN A 839 -34.14 -3.88 5.75
CA GLN A 839 -34.85 -4.23 4.52
C GLN A 839 -33.89 -4.81 3.48
N LEU A 840 -32.71 -4.22 3.28
CA LEU A 840 -31.68 -4.76 2.39
C LEU A 840 -31.19 -6.13 2.86
N GLN A 841 -30.99 -6.31 4.17
CA GLN A 841 -30.58 -7.58 4.76
C GLN A 841 -31.59 -8.70 4.49
N GLN A 842 -32.90 -8.40 4.60
CA GLN A 842 -33.97 -9.32 4.24
C GLN A 842 -34.02 -9.62 2.72
N GLN A 843 -33.84 -8.60 1.87
CA GLN A 843 -33.80 -8.78 0.41
C GLN A 843 -32.61 -9.65 -0.06
N LEU A 844 -31.50 -9.64 0.68
CA LEU A 844 -30.28 -10.40 0.39
C LEU A 844 -30.23 -11.78 1.08
N ASP A 845 -31.25 -12.13 1.88
CA ASP A 845 -31.32 -13.36 2.69
C ASP A 845 -30.02 -13.63 3.50
N CYS A 846 -29.55 -12.60 4.21
CA CYS A 846 -28.32 -12.67 5.01
C CYS A 846 -28.56 -12.28 6.48
N GLU A 847 -27.81 -12.87 7.41
CA GLU A 847 -27.91 -12.53 8.84
C GLU A 847 -26.88 -11.47 9.29
N LEU A 848 -25.96 -11.10 8.39
CA LEU A 848 -24.83 -10.20 8.62
C LEU A 848 -24.70 -9.25 7.42
N LEU A 849 -24.80 -7.94 7.67
CA LEU A 849 -24.71 -6.91 6.63
C LEU A 849 -24.15 -5.61 7.24
N GLN A 850 -23.19 -4.99 6.58
CA GLN A 850 -22.69 -3.65 6.92
C GLN A 850 -22.85 -2.74 5.71
N VAL A 851 -23.44 -1.57 5.91
CA VAL A 851 -23.66 -0.55 4.87
C VAL A 851 -22.85 0.69 5.19
N TYR A 852 -22.10 1.16 4.20
CA TYR A 852 -21.19 2.31 4.30
C TYR A 852 -21.86 3.56 3.75
N PHE A 853 -21.76 4.64 4.51
CA PHE A 853 -22.29 5.96 4.18
C PHE A 853 -21.17 7.01 4.16
N THR A 854 -21.31 7.97 3.26
CA THR A 854 -20.40 9.11 3.12
C THR A 854 -21.23 10.40 3.15
N GLN A 855 -20.77 11.42 3.86
CA GLN A 855 -21.49 12.69 3.94
C GLN A 855 -21.25 13.54 2.68
N THR A 856 -22.28 14.22 2.17
CA THR A 856 -22.15 15.22 1.09
C THR A 856 -21.67 16.56 1.66
N THR A 857 -21.15 17.43 0.80
CA THR A 857 -20.88 18.84 1.15
C THR A 857 -22.10 19.62 1.66
N ARG A 858 -23.33 19.11 1.45
CA ARG A 858 -24.58 19.68 1.98
C ARG A 858 -24.94 19.17 3.38
N GLY A 859 -24.21 18.16 3.88
CA GLY A 859 -24.44 17.52 5.18
C GLY A 859 -25.29 16.24 5.14
N ASP A 860 -25.83 15.88 3.98
CA ASP A 860 -26.64 14.68 3.79
C ASP A 860 -25.77 13.42 3.80
N TRP A 861 -26.25 12.31 4.35
CA TRP A 861 -25.53 11.03 4.26
C TRP A 861 -26.01 10.22 3.06
N LYS A 862 -25.05 9.68 2.29
CA LYS A 862 -25.30 8.85 1.11
C LYS A 862 -24.68 7.47 1.28
N ALA A 863 -25.46 6.42 1.07
CA ALA A 863 -24.97 5.06 0.98
C ALA A 863 -24.08 4.91 -0.28
N THR A 864 -22.86 4.41 -0.09
CA THR A 864 -21.86 4.26 -1.16
C THR A 864 -21.55 2.80 -1.46
N ASN A 865 -21.67 1.91 -0.48
CA ASN A 865 -21.37 0.50 -0.63
C ASN A 865 -22.03 -0.35 0.49
N TYR A 866 -22.07 -1.67 0.32
CA TYR A 866 -22.32 -2.60 1.41
C TYR A 866 -21.42 -3.83 1.30
N GLN A 867 -21.23 -4.52 2.42
CA GLN A 867 -20.55 -5.80 2.51
C GLN A 867 -21.36 -6.74 3.40
N THR A 868 -21.41 -8.03 3.07
CA THR A 868 -22.00 -9.08 3.91
C THR A 868 -20.94 -9.91 4.66
N VAL A 869 -19.65 -9.66 4.40
CA VAL A 869 -18.55 -9.84 5.36
C VAL A 869 -18.37 -8.52 6.10
N VAL A 870 -18.44 -8.55 7.43
CA VAL A 870 -18.36 -7.34 8.27
C VAL A 870 -16.90 -6.91 8.41
N GLN A 871 -16.58 -5.66 8.10
CA GLN A 871 -15.31 -5.01 8.46
C GLN A 871 -15.65 -3.89 9.46
N PRO A 872 -15.67 -4.16 10.77
CA PRO A 872 -16.13 -3.19 11.75
C PRO A 872 -15.23 -1.95 11.73
N ASP A 873 -15.82 -0.80 11.41
CA ASP A 873 -15.11 0.47 11.32
C ASP A 873 -14.84 1.09 12.69
N THR A 874 -15.54 0.61 13.73
CA THR A 874 -15.43 1.11 15.11
C THR A 874 -15.22 -0.05 16.10
N PRO A 875 -14.62 0.22 17.28
CA PRO A 875 -14.54 -0.76 18.35
C PRO A 875 -15.91 -1.30 18.81
N ASP A 876 -16.94 -0.45 18.77
CA ASP A 876 -18.31 -0.83 19.15
C ASP A 876 -18.91 -1.83 18.16
N ASP A 877 -18.65 -1.65 16.85
CA ASP A 877 -19.08 -2.59 15.80
C ASP A 877 -18.32 -3.93 15.88
N LEU A 878 -17.04 -3.91 16.25
CA LEU A 878 -16.24 -5.12 16.49
C LEU A 878 -16.78 -5.89 17.70
N LEU A 879 -17.09 -5.19 18.80
CA LEU A 879 -17.67 -5.78 20.00
C LEU A 879 -19.07 -6.34 19.75
N ALA A 880 -19.89 -5.63 18.97
CA ALA A 880 -21.22 -6.09 18.56
C ALA A 880 -21.13 -7.37 17.74
N LEU A 881 -20.23 -7.43 16.75
CA LEU A 881 -19.97 -8.62 15.94
C LEU A 881 -19.52 -9.80 16.81
N ALA A 882 -18.60 -9.58 17.75
CA ALA A 882 -18.14 -10.61 18.67
C ALA A 882 -19.29 -11.15 19.55
N HIS A 883 -20.15 -10.27 20.09
CA HIS A 883 -21.33 -10.69 20.83
C HIS A 883 -22.32 -11.50 19.99
N TYR A 884 -22.58 -11.10 18.75
CA TYR A 884 -23.44 -11.86 17.83
C TYR A 884 -22.86 -13.26 17.56
N LEU A 885 -21.57 -13.37 17.22
CA LEU A 885 -20.93 -14.67 16.93
C LEU A 885 -20.91 -15.59 18.16
N THR A 886 -20.73 -15.02 19.36
CA THR A 886 -20.85 -15.73 20.63
C THR A 886 -22.26 -16.29 20.81
N GLN A 887 -23.29 -15.47 20.66
CA GLN A 887 -24.69 -15.90 20.75
C GLN A 887 -25.03 -16.99 19.72
N GLN A 888 -24.65 -16.83 18.46
CA GLN A 888 -24.97 -17.80 17.40
C GLN A 888 -24.23 -19.14 17.55
N THR A 889 -23.01 -19.14 18.06
CA THR A 889 -22.24 -20.38 18.30
C THR A 889 -22.77 -21.12 19.54
N LEU A 890 -23.18 -20.38 20.58
CA LEU A 890 -23.71 -20.96 21.81
C LEU A 890 -25.16 -21.45 21.68
N ALA A 891 -25.96 -20.81 20.82
CA ALA A 891 -27.34 -21.21 20.54
C ALA A 891 -27.45 -22.70 20.17
N PRO A 892 -28.53 -23.41 20.59
CA PRO A 892 -28.77 -24.77 20.15
C PRO A 892 -28.88 -24.81 18.63
N THR A 893 -28.28 -25.82 17.99
CA THR A 893 -28.45 -26.04 16.55
C THR A 893 -29.93 -26.30 16.29
N PRO A 894 -30.61 -25.53 15.42
CA PRO A 894 -31.96 -25.89 15.00
C PRO A 894 -31.91 -27.30 14.40
N ALA A 895 -32.91 -28.12 14.70
CA ALA A 895 -33.04 -29.44 14.07
C ALA A 895 -32.98 -29.27 12.54
N PRO A 896 -32.32 -30.19 11.79
CA PRO A 896 -32.14 -30.02 10.36
C PRO A 896 -33.51 -29.86 9.69
N HIS A 897 -33.80 -28.64 9.24
CA HIS A 897 -35.01 -28.36 8.50
C HIS A 897 -34.96 -29.19 7.22
N ALA A 898 -35.94 -30.09 7.07
CA ALA A 898 -36.14 -30.80 5.82
C ALA A 898 -36.22 -29.78 4.69
N LEU A 899 -35.35 -29.94 3.69
CA LEU A 899 -35.31 -29.11 2.48
C LEU A 899 -36.72 -29.01 1.91
N SER A 900 -37.35 -27.84 2.09
CA SER A 900 -38.65 -27.58 1.47
C SER A 900 -38.40 -27.44 -0.02
N PRO A 901 -39.01 -28.28 -0.89
CA PRO A 901 -38.75 -28.20 -2.31
C PRO A 901 -39.30 -26.88 -2.84
N VAL A 902 -38.41 -26.01 -3.31
CA VAL A 902 -38.78 -24.79 -4.02
C VAL A 902 -39.58 -25.20 -5.25
N ARG A 903 -40.89 -24.99 -5.21
CA ARG A 903 -41.78 -25.24 -6.34
C ARG A 903 -41.46 -24.23 -7.44
N LEU A 904 -40.93 -24.74 -8.56
CA LEU A 904 -41.11 -24.07 -9.85
C LEU A 904 -42.62 -24.05 -10.16
N THR A 905 -43.26 -22.90 -10.01
CA THR A 905 -44.62 -22.69 -10.54
C THR A 905 -44.53 -22.48 -12.05
N PRO A 906 -45.36 -23.17 -12.86
CA PRO A 906 -45.38 -23.00 -14.31
C PRO A 906 -45.98 -21.64 -14.69
N ALA A 907 -45.71 -21.22 -15.93
CA ALA A 907 -46.28 -20.03 -16.55
C ALA A 907 -47.78 -20.17 -16.90
N GLN A 908 -48.32 -19.09 -17.47
CA GLN A 908 -49.60 -18.94 -18.20
C GLN A 908 -50.82 -18.49 -17.36
N PRO A 909 -51.83 -17.82 -17.96
CA PRO A 909 -52.26 -17.83 -19.37
C PRO A 909 -51.25 -17.32 -20.41
#